data_AF-A0A369LDK2-F1
#
_entry.id   AF-A0A369LDK2-F1
#
_cell.length_a   1.000
_cell.length_b   1.000
_cell.length_c   1.000
_cell.angle_alpha   90.00
_cell.angle_beta   90.00
_cell.angle_gamma   90.00
#
_symmetry.space_group_name_H-M   'P 1'
#
loop_
_entity.id
_entity.type
_entity.pdbx_description
1 polymer ?
#
loop_
_entity_poly.entity_id
_entity_poly.type
_entity_poly.pdbx_seq_one_letter_code
_entity_poly.pdbx_strand_id
1 'polypeptide(L)'
;MSMFSGCTSLKSVSAAGPIDAIGDRAFENCSSLTDIDFQGTLTSIGFSAFQGCASLERVPDLSSVTEMGSSAFYECKKLQAPVNLSSLQSVPAYAFCYTPVTVVGFCDNLKSIDKWAFIWSTIAAPFPETLEKIGDYVFYSGTLPEHLVIPDSVTSIGASAFSSTDGVQDVTIGSGLTQIPAGLFDGSSVKSITIDNSMDNITGTDNLPSSGVEVTYTRESIDDSVGDTVSSDSAQTLQEAINAAPDGEETVISLKKHVKLSSTLKVPAGKKIKITSDDPYTISAIKSGFSGLVDVAEGASLEISGKVSLCGSYSKGAIVSGRGSVVLSGDAVVCHGAATSVNTGIINLSGNNASFVMTGGVIEHCELDDVYCGVVHAANGAKVVMKGGVIRNNRVAPGDSAGNYLSSTGVMLMGNASFDMGGGRIEGNTGYQGSAVVMYSEDNNQRASFKMAGGKIADNKSAKLGNRTPSGAVHVEGNAEFAMESGEITGNAAASDGGKGGGVCVVDHGLQNGGKDHTAFTMKGGSISGNSASAGGGIYTYSDDVTLSAGEIKGNTAWNMGGGVYSEGNEYLVYSTLHIENALVVGNHASKQGGGMWFCPTGDAKVYVQDGGLIAGNTADEAGDDVVFTGSEGAKYKLTLADRAPGGGKVLWYRDGGLFNPDGTIAATNPDVPRFVEGGNNGEPLSFTDATPNIALKSVMSDEVYNLGSGQTSLTITGNKAPHGGGIGANGGVIIGKSENISIPVKKVWGNPKIPHPEEVAINLKNGETVIDSITLSEGNDWEGAFSNLPRRDASGAEIEYTVAEDAVEGYSSAITGDAQGGFTVTNTSTATVNVPVEKKWVGPAADKATVRLLAGGQDAGKSVELNESNGWKASFEGLPKYDASGSEIEYTVAEDAVEGYSSAI
;
A
#
# COMPACT_ATOMS: atom_id res chain seq x y z
N MET A 1 42.14 -8.18 -26.37
CA MET A 1 42.64 -9.05 -27.47
C MET A 1 41.41 -9.54 -28.22
N SER A 2 41.37 -9.40 -29.54
CA SER A 2 40.27 -9.94 -30.36
C SER A 2 40.48 -11.45 -30.55
N MET A 3 39.46 -12.27 -30.24
CA MET A 3 39.60 -13.74 -30.21
C MET A 3 39.47 -14.38 -31.59
N PHE A 4 38.45 -13.99 -32.35
CA PHE A 4 38.13 -14.50 -33.69
C PHE A 4 38.02 -13.40 -34.75
N SER A 5 38.51 -12.19 -34.48
CA SER A 5 38.41 -11.10 -35.46
C SER A 5 39.03 -11.50 -36.80
N GLY A 6 38.28 -11.30 -37.88
CA GLY A 6 38.64 -11.64 -39.25
C GLY A 6 38.48 -13.11 -39.64
N CYS A 7 37.93 -13.97 -38.77
CA CYS A 7 37.68 -15.38 -39.09
C CYS A 7 36.49 -15.55 -40.05
N THR A 8 36.66 -15.14 -41.30
CA THR A 8 35.61 -15.12 -42.35
C THR A 8 35.01 -16.49 -42.70
N SER A 9 35.65 -17.60 -42.31
CA SER A 9 35.13 -18.96 -42.51
C SER A 9 34.37 -19.51 -41.30
N LEU A 10 34.36 -18.81 -40.17
CA LEU A 10 33.66 -19.23 -38.95
C LEU A 10 32.16 -19.14 -39.16
N LYS A 11 31.44 -20.25 -39.01
CA LYS A 11 29.98 -20.33 -39.27
C LYS A 11 29.12 -20.32 -38.01
N SER A 12 29.63 -20.89 -36.92
CA SER A 12 28.94 -21.05 -35.64
C SER A 12 29.96 -21.10 -34.51
N VAL A 13 29.57 -20.66 -33.32
CA VAL A 13 30.36 -20.72 -32.10
C VAL A 13 29.46 -21.14 -30.96
N SER A 14 29.91 -22.10 -30.15
CA SER A 14 29.22 -22.58 -28.95
C SER A 14 30.18 -22.57 -27.76
N ALA A 15 29.69 -22.24 -26.58
CA ALA A 15 30.47 -22.25 -25.35
C ALA A 15 30.32 -23.58 -24.58
N ALA A 16 31.38 -24.03 -23.89
CA ALA A 16 31.35 -25.23 -23.06
C ALA A 16 30.79 -24.97 -21.64
N GLY A 17 30.52 -23.71 -21.29
CA GLY A 17 30.00 -23.27 -19.99
C GLY A 17 29.37 -21.88 -20.11
N PRO A 18 28.84 -21.34 -18.99
CA PRO A 18 28.16 -20.06 -19.00
C PRO A 18 29.11 -18.91 -19.37
N ILE A 19 28.65 -18.00 -20.23
CA ILE A 19 29.34 -16.75 -20.59
C ILE A 19 28.52 -15.56 -20.09
N ASP A 20 29.17 -14.67 -19.34
CA ASP A 20 28.59 -13.45 -18.79
C ASP A 20 29.04 -12.18 -19.53
N ALA A 21 30.12 -12.24 -20.32
CA ALA A 21 30.69 -11.10 -21.04
C ALA A 21 31.29 -11.48 -22.41
N ILE A 22 31.10 -10.62 -23.41
CA ILE A 22 31.77 -10.71 -24.71
C ILE A 22 32.71 -9.52 -24.86
N GLY A 23 34.01 -9.77 -24.99
CA GLY A 23 35.01 -8.72 -25.07
C GLY A 23 35.04 -7.95 -26.40
N ASP A 24 35.78 -6.84 -26.40
CA ASP A 24 35.97 -5.98 -27.57
C ASP A 24 36.46 -6.76 -28.80
N ARG A 25 35.83 -6.51 -29.95
CA ARG A 25 36.18 -7.09 -31.26
C ARG A 25 36.27 -8.62 -31.26
N ALA A 26 35.55 -9.30 -30.37
CA ALA A 26 35.66 -10.76 -30.21
C ALA A 26 35.41 -11.52 -31.52
N PHE A 27 34.44 -11.10 -32.32
CA PHE A 27 33.99 -11.72 -33.56
C PHE A 27 33.96 -10.74 -34.75
N GLU A 28 34.62 -9.60 -34.65
CA GLU A 28 34.67 -8.60 -35.71
C GLU A 28 35.04 -9.23 -37.07
N ASN A 29 34.32 -8.90 -38.13
CA ASN A 29 34.47 -9.40 -39.50
C ASN A 29 34.41 -10.94 -39.64
N CYS A 30 33.75 -11.65 -38.72
CA CYS A 30 33.35 -13.05 -38.92
C CYS A 30 32.16 -13.15 -39.88
N SER A 31 32.38 -12.79 -41.15
CA SER A 31 31.30 -12.57 -42.13
C SER A 31 30.43 -13.79 -42.47
N SER A 32 30.90 -15.01 -42.18
CA SER A 32 30.13 -16.25 -42.34
C SER A 32 29.42 -16.71 -41.08
N LEU A 33 29.58 -16.02 -39.94
CA LEU A 33 28.99 -16.41 -38.67
C LEU A 33 27.48 -16.21 -38.76
N THR A 34 26.72 -17.28 -38.56
CA THR A 34 25.25 -17.28 -38.71
C THR A 34 24.53 -17.27 -37.37
N ASP A 35 25.13 -17.89 -36.35
CA ASP A 35 24.49 -18.13 -35.07
C ASP A 35 25.52 -18.17 -33.94
N ILE A 36 25.09 -17.76 -32.75
CA ILE A 36 25.85 -17.79 -31.50
C ILE A 36 24.91 -18.25 -30.39
N ASP A 37 25.20 -19.42 -29.85
CA ASP A 37 24.47 -20.02 -28.74
C ASP A 37 25.42 -20.12 -27.54
N PHE A 38 25.31 -19.14 -26.64
CA PHE A 38 26.02 -19.12 -25.37
C PHE A 38 25.04 -19.37 -24.25
N GLN A 39 25.34 -20.40 -23.46
CA GLN A 39 24.66 -20.66 -22.20
C GLN A 39 25.05 -19.57 -21.19
N GLY A 40 24.17 -19.23 -20.24
CA GLY A 40 24.41 -18.21 -19.21
C GLY A 40 23.62 -16.91 -19.42
N THR A 41 23.90 -15.91 -18.59
CA THR A 41 23.23 -14.59 -18.62
C THR A 41 24.26 -13.54 -18.99
N LEU A 42 24.14 -13.00 -20.21
CA LEU A 42 25.07 -12.01 -20.73
C LEU A 42 24.79 -10.64 -20.09
N THR A 43 25.81 -10.05 -19.47
CA THR A 43 25.73 -8.75 -18.78
C THR A 43 26.46 -7.64 -19.53
N SER A 44 27.47 -7.97 -20.35
CA SER A 44 28.25 -6.98 -21.10
C SER A 44 28.66 -7.42 -22.52
N ILE A 45 28.66 -6.46 -23.45
CA ILE A 45 29.12 -6.62 -24.83
C ILE A 45 30.12 -5.51 -25.17
N GLY A 46 31.33 -5.90 -25.57
CA GLY A 46 32.42 -4.98 -25.85
C GLY A 46 32.27 -4.21 -27.16
N PHE A 47 33.15 -3.24 -27.32
CA PHE A 47 33.27 -2.41 -28.51
C PHE A 47 33.47 -3.26 -29.77
N SER A 48 32.65 -3.05 -30.80
CA SER A 48 32.72 -3.75 -32.09
C SER A 48 32.73 -5.27 -32.01
N ALA A 49 32.15 -5.86 -30.96
CA ALA A 49 32.19 -7.30 -30.70
C ALA A 49 31.78 -8.17 -31.90
N PHE A 50 30.74 -7.78 -32.63
CA PHE A 50 30.16 -8.45 -33.80
C PHE A 50 30.19 -7.60 -35.07
N GLN A 51 30.95 -6.51 -35.09
CA GLN A 51 31.05 -5.65 -36.25
C GLN A 51 31.35 -6.47 -37.51
N GLY A 52 30.61 -6.29 -38.61
CA GLY A 52 30.84 -6.97 -39.88
C GLY A 52 30.49 -8.46 -39.92
N CYS A 53 29.78 -8.99 -38.91
CA CYS A 53 29.20 -10.34 -38.95
C CYS A 53 27.99 -10.38 -39.90
N ALA A 54 28.23 -10.17 -41.19
CA ALA A 54 27.18 -9.92 -42.19
C ALA A 54 26.18 -11.08 -42.38
N SER A 55 26.53 -12.30 -41.96
CA SER A 55 25.64 -13.46 -42.03
C SER A 55 24.89 -13.77 -40.73
N LEU A 56 25.11 -13.01 -39.65
CA LEU A 56 24.56 -13.30 -38.32
C LEU A 56 23.05 -13.09 -38.34
N GLU A 57 22.27 -14.11 -37.98
CA GLU A 57 20.80 -14.06 -38.04
C GLU A 57 20.16 -13.82 -36.67
N ARG A 58 20.83 -14.26 -35.60
CA ARG A 58 20.39 -14.09 -34.21
C ARG A 58 21.56 -13.89 -33.25
N VAL A 59 21.24 -13.36 -32.08
CA VAL A 59 22.17 -13.12 -30.97
C VAL A 59 21.64 -13.79 -29.70
N PRO A 60 22.49 -14.01 -28.68
CA PRO A 60 22.02 -14.37 -27.34
C PRO A 60 21.03 -13.36 -26.77
N ASP A 61 20.29 -13.75 -25.74
CA ASP A 61 19.38 -12.86 -25.04
C ASP A 61 20.13 -11.63 -24.50
N LEU A 62 19.62 -10.45 -24.83
CA LEU A 62 20.19 -9.16 -24.45
C LEU A 62 19.46 -8.51 -23.27
N SER A 63 18.40 -9.12 -22.73
CA SER A 63 17.54 -8.49 -21.71
C SER A 63 18.29 -8.13 -20.43
N SER A 64 19.39 -8.82 -20.13
CA SER A 64 20.23 -8.62 -18.94
C SER A 64 21.52 -7.83 -19.20
N VAL A 65 21.73 -7.35 -20.43
CA VAL A 65 22.93 -6.57 -20.79
C VAL A 65 22.81 -5.17 -20.23
N THR A 66 23.68 -4.84 -19.28
CA THR A 66 23.76 -3.52 -18.65
C THR A 66 24.79 -2.61 -19.33
N GLU A 67 25.76 -3.20 -20.05
CA GLU A 67 26.83 -2.47 -20.73
C GLU A 67 27.01 -2.93 -22.18
N MET A 68 27.01 -1.99 -23.12
CA MET A 68 27.25 -2.25 -24.54
C MET A 68 28.25 -1.23 -25.10
N GLY A 69 29.25 -1.72 -25.83
CA GLY A 69 30.24 -0.90 -26.51
C GLY A 69 29.75 -0.39 -27.86
N SER A 70 30.30 0.73 -28.33
CA SER A 70 29.97 1.28 -29.65
C SER A 70 30.24 0.28 -30.78
N SER A 71 29.43 0.35 -31.84
CA SER A 71 29.53 -0.53 -33.01
C SER A 71 29.38 -2.03 -32.74
N ALA A 72 28.85 -2.44 -31.57
CA ALA A 72 28.77 -3.83 -31.14
C ALA A 72 28.24 -4.78 -32.23
N PHE A 73 27.20 -4.38 -32.96
CA PHE A 73 26.56 -5.13 -34.06
C PHE A 73 26.55 -4.34 -35.37
N TYR A 74 27.53 -3.47 -35.61
CA TYR A 74 27.66 -2.70 -36.85
C TYR A 74 27.73 -3.63 -38.09
N GLU A 75 26.97 -3.37 -39.16
CA GLU A 75 26.94 -4.17 -40.40
C GLU A 75 26.57 -5.66 -40.23
N CYS A 76 25.76 -6.00 -39.23
CA CYS A 76 25.15 -7.34 -39.08
C CYS A 76 23.93 -7.46 -40.01
N LYS A 77 24.16 -7.45 -41.32
CA LYS A 77 23.13 -7.26 -42.36
C LYS A 77 21.97 -8.27 -42.38
N LYS A 78 22.13 -9.43 -41.74
CA LYS A 78 21.10 -10.47 -41.64
C LYS A 78 20.47 -10.59 -40.26
N LEU A 79 20.90 -9.78 -39.29
CA LEU A 79 20.39 -9.86 -37.93
C LEU A 79 19.02 -9.19 -37.89
N GLN A 80 17.98 -10.03 -37.98
CA GLN A 80 16.57 -9.61 -38.01
C GLN A 80 15.79 -10.09 -36.78
N ALA A 81 16.38 -11.00 -35.99
CA ALA A 81 15.75 -11.51 -34.79
C ALA A 81 15.41 -10.37 -33.80
N PRO A 82 14.26 -10.45 -33.09
CA PRO A 82 13.93 -9.49 -32.05
C PRO A 82 14.99 -9.43 -30.94
N VAL A 83 15.29 -8.23 -30.45
CA VAL A 83 16.17 -8.00 -29.29
C VAL A 83 15.44 -7.20 -28.21
N ASN A 84 15.69 -7.56 -26.96
CA ASN A 84 15.19 -6.85 -25.79
C ASN A 84 16.36 -6.15 -25.07
N LEU A 85 16.25 -4.84 -24.85
CA LEU A 85 17.28 -4.00 -24.22
C LEU A 85 16.83 -3.49 -22.83
N SER A 86 15.98 -4.24 -22.12
CA SER A 86 15.38 -3.82 -20.83
C SER A 86 16.36 -3.45 -19.70
N SER A 87 17.64 -3.81 -19.78
CA SER A 87 18.65 -3.47 -18.75
C SER A 87 19.65 -2.40 -19.19
N LEU A 88 19.61 -1.94 -20.44
CA LEU A 88 20.60 -1.04 -21.01
C LEU A 88 20.19 0.44 -20.86
N GLN A 89 20.87 1.16 -19.97
CA GLN A 89 20.53 2.57 -19.65
C GLN A 89 20.98 3.59 -20.71
N SER A 90 21.87 3.20 -21.62
CA SER A 90 22.25 4.02 -22.78
C SER A 90 22.62 3.13 -23.96
N VAL A 91 22.01 3.37 -25.12
CA VAL A 91 22.38 2.66 -26.34
C VAL A 91 23.55 3.40 -26.99
N PRO A 92 24.72 2.75 -27.16
CA PRO A 92 25.93 3.42 -27.61
C PRO A 92 25.91 3.72 -29.11
N ALA A 93 26.80 4.64 -29.53
CA ALA A 93 26.91 5.03 -30.94
C ALA A 93 27.14 3.83 -31.86
N TYR A 94 26.44 3.81 -32.99
CA TYR A 94 26.54 2.78 -34.04
C TYR A 94 26.20 1.34 -33.61
N ALA A 95 25.60 1.12 -32.44
CA ALA A 95 25.35 -0.20 -31.86
C ALA A 95 24.81 -1.23 -32.87
N PHE A 96 23.74 -0.88 -33.58
CA PHE A 96 23.05 -1.67 -34.60
C PHE A 96 22.98 -0.91 -35.94
N CYS A 97 24.01 -0.16 -36.29
CA CYS A 97 24.05 0.56 -37.55
C CYS A 97 24.17 -0.41 -38.74
N TYR A 98 23.34 -0.20 -39.78
CA TYR A 98 23.22 -1.09 -40.94
C TYR A 98 22.82 -2.53 -40.57
N THR A 99 21.97 -2.64 -39.54
CA THR A 99 21.55 -3.91 -38.95
C THR A 99 20.03 -3.92 -38.81
N PRO A 100 19.32 -4.76 -39.58
CA PRO A 100 17.85 -4.74 -39.66
C PRO A 100 17.16 -5.46 -38.49
N VAL A 101 17.61 -5.19 -37.26
CA VAL A 101 17.12 -5.81 -36.03
C VAL A 101 15.76 -5.24 -35.63
N THR A 102 14.92 -6.03 -34.96
CA THR A 102 13.67 -5.54 -34.35
C THR A 102 13.85 -5.33 -32.85
N VAL A 103 13.71 -4.11 -32.34
CA VAL A 103 13.80 -3.83 -30.89
C VAL A 103 12.41 -3.95 -30.26
N VAL A 104 12.25 -4.90 -29.33
CA VAL A 104 10.97 -5.22 -28.66
C VAL A 104 10.87 -4.74 -27.21
N GLY A 105 11.95 -4.18 -26.66
CA GLY A 105 11.93 -3.59 -25.32
C GLY A 105 13.11 -2.66 -25.09
N PHE A 106 12.85 -1.56 -24.36
CA PHE A 106 13.86 -0.65 -23.84
C PHE A 106 13.91 -0.73 -22.31
N CYS A 107 14.99 -0.22 -21.72
CA CYS A 107 15.10 -0.04 -20.28
C CYS A 107 14.18 1.08 -19.80
N ASP A 108 13.45 0.86 -18.71
CA ASP A 108 12.60 1.90 -18.09
C ASP A 108 13.39 3.11 -17.59
N ASN A 109 14.71 2.97 -17.42
CA ASN A 109 15.65 4.04 -17.03
C ASN A 109 16.59 4.44 -18.18
N LEU A 110 16.23 4.16 -19.44
CA LEU A 110 17.03 4.57 -20.60
C LEU A 110 17.15 6.11 -20.63
N LYS A 111 18.38 6.60 -20.67
CA LYS A 111 18.70 8.03 -20.68
C LYS A 111 19.02 8.56 -22.07
N SER A 112 19.70 7.76 -22.88
CA SER A 112 20.16 8.22 -24.19
C SER A 112 20.22 7.11 -25.24
N ILE A 113 19.99 7.50 -26.49
CA ILE A 113 20.27 6.69 -27.68
C ILE A 113 21.25 7.47 -28.54
N ASP A 114 22.48 6.99 -28.61
CA ASP A 114 23.56 7.71 -29.30
C ASP A 114 23.45 7.62 -30.82
N LYS A 115 24.19 8.53 -31.47
CA LYS A 115 24.19 8.72 -32.91
C LYS A 115 24.32 7.40 -33.69
N TRP A 116 23.53 7.27 -34.75
CA TRP A 116 23.56 6.15 -35.71
C TRP A 116 23.26 4.76 -35.11
N ALA A 117 22.68 4.68 -33.91
CA ALA A 117 22.52 3.41 -33.20
C ALA A 117 21.63 2.38 -33.92
N PHE A 118 20.62 2.78 -34.69
CA PHE A 118 19.55 1.91 -35.22
C PHE A 118 19.25 2.15 -36.70
N ILE A 119 20.29 2.44 -37.51
CA ILE A 119 20.12 2.59 -38.96
C ILE A 119 19.65 1.27 -39.57
N TRP A 120 18.57 1.33 -40.37
CA TRP A 120 17.85 0.18 -40.96
C TRP A 120 17.13 -0.75 -39.99
N SER A 121 17.10 -0.43 -38.69
CA SER A 121 16.42 -1.24 -37.69
C SER A 121 14.92 -0.94 -37.61
N THR A 122 14.15 -1.88 -37.04
CA THR A 122 12.73 -1.71 -36.71
C THR A 122 12.57 -1.48 -35.20
N ILE A 123 11.85 -0.45 -34.80
CA ILE A 123 11.52 -0.19 -33.39
C ILE A 123 10.05 -0.52 -33.16
N ALA A 124 9.77 -1.49 -32.29
CA ALA A 124 8.41 -1.89 -31.92
C ALA A 124 8.02 -1.44 -30.49
N ALA A 125 9.01 -1.15 -29.64
CA ALA A 125 8.79 -0.70 -28.27
C ALA A 125 8.56 0.82 -28.18
N PRO A 126 7.72 1.29 -27.25
CA PRO A 126 7.59 2.72 -26.96
C PRO A 126 8.88 3.25 -26.32
N PHE A 127 9.15 4.55 -26.51
CA PHE A 127 10.22 5.21 -25.76
C PHE A 127 9.81 5.39 -24.28
N PRO A 128 10.72 5.15 -23.33
CA PRO A 128 10.42 5.35 -21.91
C PRO A 128 10.43 6.84 -21.55
N GLU A 129 9.61 7.21 -20.56
CA GLU A 129 9.50 8.59 -20.05
C GLU A 129 10.80 9.14 -19.43
N THR A 130 11.84 8.32 -19.28
CA THR A 130 13.16 8.75 -18.78
C THR A 130 14.13 9.16 -19.89
N LEU A 131 13.77 9.00 -21.16
CA LEU A 131 14.66 9.26 -22.30
C LEU A 131 14.90 10.76 -22.46
N GLU A 132 16.15 11.20 -22.32
CA GLU A 132 16.51 12.62 -22.34
C GLU A 132 17.09 13.06 -23.69
N LYS A 133 17.80 12.15 -24.37
CA LYS A 133 18.61 12.47 -25.56
C LYS A 133 18.51 11.42 -26.67
N ILE A 134 18.27 11.90 -27.89
CA ILE A 134 18.31 11.10 -29.12
C ILE A 134 19.39 11.70 -30.03
N GLY A 135 20.40 10.93 -30.41
CA GLY A 135 21.53 11.39 -31.22
C GLY A 135 21.21 11.64 -32.70
N ASP A 136 22.23 12.02 -33.47
CA ASP A 136 22.10 12.24 -34.92
C ASP A 136 21.87 10.91 -35.66
N TYR A 137 21.01 10.92 -36.67
CA TYR A 137 20.74 9.77 -37.57
C TYR A 137 20.40 8.44 -36.87
N VAL A 138 19.87 8.48 -35.64
CA VAL A 138 19.64 7.27 -34.83
C VAL A 138 18.82 6.22 -35.57
N PHE A 139 17.69 6.61 -36.15
CA PHE A 139 16.73 5.73 -36.82
C PHE A 139 16.75 5.93 -38.35
N TYR A 140 17.84 6.47 -38.90
CA TYR A 140 17.89 6.78 -40.33
C TYR A 140 17.57 5.55 -41.20
N SER A 141 16.64 5.70 -42.14
CA SER A 141 16.17 4.60 -43.02
C SER A 141 15.63 3.37 -42.26
N GLY A 142 15.16 3.53 -41.02
CA GLY A 142 14.55 2.48 -40.21
C GLY A 142 13.02 2.41 -40.33
N THR A 143 12.40 1.49 -39.59
CA THR A 143 10.94 1.38 -39.46
C THR A 143 10.51 1.68 -38.03
N LEU A 144 9.54 2.57 -37.87
CA LEU A 144 9.01 3.00 -36.58
C LEU A 144 7.52 2.63 -36.43
N PRO A 145 6.98 2.65 -35.21
CA PRO A 145 5.55 2.46 -35.00
C PRO A 145 4.73 3.53 -35.73
N GLU A 146 3.50 3.19 -36.12
CA GLU A 146 2.59 4.12 -36.80
C GLU A 146 2.35 5.40 -36.00
N HIS A 147 2.23 5.27 -34.68
CA HIS A 147 2.17 6.37 -33.72
C HIS A 147 3.47 6.43 -32.92
N LEU A 148 4.28 7.45 -33.17
CA LEU A 148 5.53 7.69 -32.47
C LEU A 148 5.32 8.75 -31.39
N VAL A 149 5.64 8.42 -30.14
CA VAL A 149 5.64 9.38 -29.02
C VAL A 149 7.07 9.65 -28.61
N ILE A 150 7.48 10.91 -28.70
CA ILE A 150 8.70 11.43 -28.11
C ILE A 150 8.32 12.05 -26.76
N PRO A 151 8.79 11.52 -25.62
CA PRO A 151 8.30 11.91 -24.30
C PRO A 151 8.74 13.31 -23.88
N ASP A 152 8.07 13.87 -22.86
CA ASP A 152 8.34 15.22 -22.30
C ASP A 152 9.76 15.38 -21.77
N SER A 153 10.42 14.28 -21.40
CA SER A 153 11.80 14.26 -20.92
C SER A 153 12.84 14.50 -22.01
N VAL A 154 12.50 14.33 -23.29
CA VAL A 154 13.44 14.54 -24.39
C VAL A 154 13.69 16.03 -24.57
N THR A 155 14.88 16.47 -24.17
CA THR A 155 15.32 17.88 -24.28
C THR A 155 16.25 18.11 -25.48
N SER A 156 16.79 17.04 -26.08
CA SER A 156 17.75 17.13 -27.18
C SER A 156 17.55 16.01 -28.21
N ILE A 157 17.37 16.40 -29.47
CA ILE A 157 17.36 15.50 -30.61
C ILE A 157 18.41 15.95 -31.63
N GLY A 158 19.19 15.01 -32.12
CA GLY A 158 20.21 15.23 -33.15
C GLY A 158 19.63 15.42 -34.55
N ALA A 159 20.46 15.90 -35.46
CA ALA A 159 20.10 16.11 -36.85
C ALA A 159 19.68 14.79 -37.51
N SER A 160 18.61 14.83 -38.30
CA SER A 160 18.12 13.69 -39.09
C SER A 160 17.84 12.41 -38.29
N ALA A 161 17.57 12.51 -36.99
CA ALA A 161 17.37 11.37 -36.10
C ALA A 161 16.30 10.38 -36.59
N PHE A 162 15.24 10.86 -37.25
CA PHE A 162 14.15 10.06 -37.80
C PHE A 162 13.98 10.22 -39.31
N SER A 163 15.03 10.62 -40.03
CA SER A 163 14.98 10.83 -41.48
C SER A 163 14.88 9.51 -42.25
N SER A 164 14.13 9.55 -43.36
CA SER A 164 13.87 8.41 -44.25
C SER A 164 13.22 7.22 -43.53
N THR A 165 12.47 7.46 -42.45
CA THR A 165 11.82 6.39 -41.69
C THR A 165 10.49 5.99 -42.32
N ASP A 166 10.27 4.67 -42.37
CA ASP A 166 9.01 4.07 -42.81
C ASP A 166 8.11 3.74 -41.62
N GLY A 167 6.81 3.56 -41.88
CA GLY A 167 5.82 3.10 -40.90
C GLY A 167 5.18 4.22 -40.07
N VAL A 168 5.97 5.20 -39.61
CA VAL A 168 5.48 6.33 -38.80
C VAL A 168 4.56 7.24 -39.62
N GLN A 169 3.38 7.53 -39.07
CA GLN A 169 2.40 8.42 -39.67
C GLN A 169 2.10 9.59 -38.73
N ASP A 170 1.91 9.32 -37.45
CA ASP A 170 1.59 10.33 -36.45
C ASP A 170 2.73 10.43 -35.45
N VAL A 171 3.20 11.66 -35.22
CA VAL A 171 4.25 11.95 -34.25
C VAL A 171 3.71 12.88 -33.18
N THR A 172 3.89 12.50 -31.92
CA THR A 172 3.72 13.40 -30.78
C THR A 172 5.09 13.78 -30.24
N ILE A 173 5.37 15.07 -30.18
CA ILE A 173 6.59 15.64 -29.60
C ILE A 173 6.23 16.25 -28.24
N GLY A 174 6.82 15.73 -27.17
CA GLY A 174 6.66 16.25 -25.82
C GLY A 174 7.19 17.67 -25.63
N SER A 175 6.78 18.27 -24.53
CA SER A 175 7.03 19.68 -24.18
C SER A 175 8.49 20.03 -23.88
N GLY A 176 9.33 19.04 -23.56
CA GLY A 176 10.76 19.24 -23.27
C GLY A 176 11.60 19.67 -24.47
N LEU A 177 11.15 19.38 -25.70
CA LEU A 177 11.90 19.75 -26.90
C LEU A 177 11.63 21.20 -27.31
N THR A 178 12.62 22.07 -27.11
CA THR A 178 12.55 23.51 -27.41
C THR A 178 13.25 23.91 -28.71
N GLN A 179 13.87 22.95 -29.39
CA GLN A 179 14.55 23.15 -30.67
C GLN A 179 14.29 21.97 -31.60
N ILE A 180 13.73 22.24 -32.78
CA ILE A 180 13.60 21.23 -33.85
C ILE A 180 14.92 21.20 -34.64
N PRO A 181 15.65 20.08 -34.65
CA PRO A 181 16.91 19.97 -35.38
C PRO A 181 16.67 19.86 -36.89
N ALA A 182 17.72 20.14 -37.66
CA ALA A 182 17.67 20.05 -39.12
C ALA A 182 17.36 18.61 -39.59
N GLY A 183 16.43 18.52 -40.56
CA GLY A 183 16.08 17.29 -41.25
C GLY A 183 15.47 16.19 -40.39
N LEU A 184 14.86 16.54 -39.25
CA LEU A 184 14.35 15.60 -38.24
C LEU A 184 13.54 14.43 -38.85
N PHE A 185 12.64 14.73 -39.79
CA PHE A 185 11.77 13.78 -40.48
C PHE A 185 11.91 13.83 -42.01
N ASP A 186 13.06 14.27 -42.54
CA ASP A 186 13.26 14.40 -43.99
C ASP A 186 13.11 13.04 -44.68
N GLY A 187 12.21 12.95 -45.66
CA GLY A 187 11.98 11.73 -46.44
C GLY A 187 11.18 10.63 -45.72
N SER A 188 10.62 10.92 -44.55
CA SER A 188 9.85 9.95 -43.74
C SER A 188 8.36 9.94 -44.10
N SER A 189 7.63 8.88 -43.70
CA SER A 189 6.20 8.70 -44.01
C SER A 189 5.21 9.51 -43.14
N VAL A 190 5.71 10.48 -42.37
CA VAL A 190 4.92 11.28 -41.41
C VAL A 190 3.83 12.05 -42.14
N LYS A 191 2.62 12.04 -41.55
CA LYS A 191 1.42 12.75 -42.03
C LYS A 191 0.96 13.80 -41.03
N SER A 192 1.15 13.56 -39.74
CA SER A 192 0.80 14.53 -38.69
C SER A 192 1.91 14.63 -37.63
N ILE A 193 2.11 15.83 -37.12
CA ILE A 193 3.00 16.13 -36.00
C ILE A 193 2.21 16.98 -35.01
N THR A 194 1.96 16.43 -33.83
CA THR A 194 1.45 17.18 -32.68
C THR A 194 2.60 17.53 -31.76
N ILE A 195 2.77 18.81 -31.46
CA ILE A 195 3.83 19.30 -30.59
C ILE A 195 3.19 19.85 -29.33
N ASP A 196 3.52 19.27 -28.16
CA ASP A 196 3.04 19.75 -26.87
C ASP A 196 3.74 21.03 -26.41
N ASN A 197 3.65 22.07 -27.22
CA ASN A 197 4.20 23.36 -26.89
C ASN A 197 3.46 24.47 -27.64
N SER A 198 3.81 25.71 -27.34
CA SER A 198 3.46 26.84 -28.19
C SER A 198 4.54 27.00 -29.26
N MET A 199 4.13 27.45 -30.46
CA MET A 199 5.07 27.86 -31.50
C MET A 199 6.07 28.91 -30.98
N ASP A 200 5.67 29.72 -30.00
CA ASP A 200 6.53 30.74 -29.38
C ASP A 200 7.72 30.18 -28.59
N ASN A 201 7.64 28.92 -28.16
CA ASN A 201 8.62 28.29 -27.28
C ASN A 201 9.57 27.33 -28.02
N ILE A 202 9.42 27.22 -29.33
CA ILE A 202 10.18 26.29 -30.15
C ILE A 202 10.94 27.06 -31.23
N THR A 203 12.25 26.81 -31.27
CA THR A 203 13.12 27.32 -32.33
C THR A 203 13.32 26.27 -33.43
N GLY A 204 13.65 26.72 -34.64
CA GLY A 204 13.93 25.81 -35.76
C GLY A 204 12.69 25.11 -36.33
N THR A 205 11.48 25.62 -36.07
CA THR A 205 10.22 25.08 -36.63
C THR A 205 10.21 25.02 -38.15
N ASP A 206 11.01 25.85 -38.82
CA ASP A 206 11.27 25.80 -40.27
C ASP A 206 11.88 24.45 -40.74
N ASN A 207 12.42 23.65 -39.82
CA ASN A 207 12.96 22.31 -40.09
C ASN A 207 11.86 21.22 -40.12
N LEU A 208 10.61 21.55 -39.73
CA LEU A 208 9.50 20.63 -39.87
C LEU A 208 9.08 20.52 -41.34
N PRO A 209 8.56 19.35 -41.79
CA PRO A 209 8.12 19.19 -43.16
C PRO A 209 7.04 20.24 -43.54
N SER A 210 7.30 21.05 -44.55
CA SER A 210 6.44 22.18 -44.94
C SER A 210 5.34 21.84 -45.95
N SER A 211 5.29 20.59 -46.44
CA SER A 211 4.31 20.14 -47.44
C SER A 211 3.80 18.75 -47.12
N GLY A 212 2.48 18.58 -47.08
CA GLY A 212 1.82 17.28 -46.93
C GLY A 212 1.76 16.73 -45.50
N VAL A 213 2.23 17.51 -44.51
CA VAL A 213 2.22 17.14 -43.08
C VAL A 213 1.41 18.17 -42.30
N GLU A 214 0.46 17.71 -41.49
CA GLU A 214 -0.30 18.54 -40.57
C GLU A 214 0.52 18.77 -39.29
N VAL A 215 0.86 20.03 -38.99
CA VAL A 215 1.58 20.38 -37.76
C VAL A 215 0.63 21.12 -36.82
N THR A 216 0.41 20.56 -35.64
CA THR A 216 -0.48 21.11 -34.61
C THR A 216 0.31 21.38 -33.34
N TYR A 217 0.23 22.62 -32.85
CA TYR A 217 0.73 23.01 -31.54
C TYR A 217 -0.42 22.88 -30.53
N THR A 218 -0.22 22.20 -29.42
CA THR A 218 -1.27 22.04 -28.39
C THR A 218 -1.53 23.35 -27.63
N ARG A 219 -0.63 24.34 -27.72
CA ARG A 219 -0.71 25.60 -26.98
C ARG A 219 -0.76 26.78 -27.93
N GLU A 220 -1.62 27.74 -27.58
CA GLU A 220 -1.77 28.99 -28.34
C GLU A 220 -0.48 29.82 -28.31
N SER A 221 -0.23 30.53 -29.41
CA SER A 221 0.81 31.57 -29.48
C SER A 221 0.22 32.90 -29.03
N ILE A 222 0.82 33.50 -28.00
CA ILE A 222 0.36 34.77 -27.42
C ILE A 222 1.46 35.81 -27.61
N ASP A 223 1.25 36.70 -28.58
CA ASP A 223 2.20 37.75 -28.94
C ASP A 223 2.35 38.80 -27.82
N ASP A 224 3.56 39.32 -27.63
CA ASP A 224 3.85 40.34 -26.61
C ASP A 224 3.12 41.67 -26.88
N SER A 225 2.71 41.95 -28.12
CA SER A 225 1.91 43.13 -28.48
C SER A 225 0.47 43.12 -27.96
N VAL A 226 -0.01 41.99 -27.41
CA VAL A 226 -1.31 41.90 -26.73
C VAL A 226 -1.40 42.92 -25.57
N GLY A 227 -0.29 43.18 -24.88
CA GLY A 227 -0.21 44.14 -23.77
C GLY A 227 -0.98 43.75 -22.51
N ASP A 228 -1.02 44.65 -21.52
CA ASP A 228 -1.50 44.39 -20.15
C ASP A 228 -2.92 44.91 -19.85
N THR A 229 -3.69 45.28 -20.88
CA THR A 229 -5.07 45.78 -20.73
C THR A 229 -6.09 44.66 -20.59
N VAL A 230 -7.18 44.94 -19.86
CA VAL A 230 -8.22 43.93 -19.54
C VAL A 230 -9.17 43.61 -20.71
N SER A 231 -9.23 44.50 -21.72
CA SER A 231 -10.05 44.35 -22.93
C SER A 231 -9.44 45.14 -24.10
N SER A 232 -9.89 44.88 -25.33
CA SER A 232 -9.48 45.65 -26.52
C SER A 232 -10.02 47.08 -26.53
N ASP A 233 -11.13 47.32 -25.83
CA ASP A 233 -11.90 48.56 -25.94
C ASP A 233 -11.62 49.53 -24.77
N SER A 234 -10.75 49.13 -23.84
CA SER A 234 -10.34 49.91 -22.68
C SER A 234 -8.83 50.11 -22.64
N ALA A 235 -8.40 51.33 -22.32
CA ALA A 235 -7.00 51.63 -22.06
C ALA A 235 -6.57 51.22 -20.63
N GLN A 236 -7.50 50.79 -19.77
CA GLN A 236 -7.20 50.44 -18.39
C GLN A 236 -6.39 49.13 -18.33
N THR A 237 -5.22 49.22 -17.72
CA THR A 237 -4.38 48.04 -17.46
C THR A 237 -4.96 47.19 -16.32
N LEU A 238 -4.57 45.92 -16.26
CA LEU A 238 -4.96 45.05 -15.15
C LEU A 238 -4.48 45.61 -13.79
N GLN A 239 -3.28 46.21 -13.73
CA GLN A 239 -2.77 46.83 -12.51
C GLN A 239 -3.58 48.07 -12.11
N GLU A 240 -3.99 48.90 -13.07
CA GLU A 240 -4.85 50.07 -12.80
C GLU A 240 -6.23 49.66 -12.29
N ALA A 241 -6.81 48.58 -12.82
CA ALA A 241 -8.07 48.03 -12.33
C ALA A 241 -7.97 47.57 -10.87
N ILE A 242 -6.87 46.91 -10.49
CA ILE A 242 -6.62 46.51 -9.10
C ILE A 242 -6.44 47.72 -8.18
N ASN A 243 -5.68 48.73 -8.62
CA ASN A 243 -5.42 49.92 -7.81
C ASN A 243 -6.70 50.74 -7.55
N ALA A 244 -7.64 50.73 -8.52
CA ALA A 244 -8.92 51.43 -8.42
C ALA A 244 -9.96 50.72 -7.54
N ALA A 245 -9.77 49.44 -7.21
CA ALA A 245 -10.69 48.67 -6.37
C ALA A 245 -10.79 49.29 -4.95
N PRO A 246 -11.99 49.38 -4.35
CA PRO A 246 -12.14 49.81 -2.95
C PRO A 246 -11.49 48.84 -1.96
N ASP A 247 -11.00 49.36 -0.83
CA ASP A 247 -10.46 48.54 0.25
C ASP A 247 -11.58 47.80 0.99
N GLY A 248 -11.35 46.54 1.35
CA GLY A 248 -12.26 45.73 2.16
C GLY A 248 -13.44 45.09 1.41
N GLU A 249 -13.74 45.54 0.20
CA GLU A 249 -14.81 45.02 -0.67
C GLU A 249 -14.25 44.16 -1.81
N GLU A 250 -14.96 43.09 -2.16
CA GLU A 250 -14.59 42.25 -3.30
C GLU A 250 -14.84 43.00 -4.62
N THR A 251 -13.82 43.06 -5.47
CA THR A 251 -13.89 43.61 -6.83
C THR A 251 -13.63 42.52 -7.85
N VAL A 252 -14.59 42.31 -8.75
CA VAL A 252 -14.49 41.34 -9.85
C VAL A 252 -13.96 42.03 -11.11
N ILE A 253 -12.88 41.48 -11.67
CA ILE A 253 -12.27 41.92 -12.93
C ILE A 253 -12.45 40.80 -13.94
N SER A 254 -13.29 41.04 -14.96
CA SER A 254 -13.53 40.07 -16.04
C SER A 254 -12.62 40.34 -17.24
N LEU A 255 -11.76 39.37 -17.59
CA LEU A 255 -10.90 39.45 -18.77
C LEU A 255 -11.70 39.24 -20.05
N LYS A 256 -11.40 40.04 -21.07
CA LYS A 256 -11.98 39.94 -22.43
C LYS A 256 -10.93 39.65 -23.52
N LYS A 257 -9.68 39.40 -23.11
CA LYS A 257 -8.55 38.96 -23.95
C LYS A 257 -7.42 38.42 -23.06
N HIS A 258 -6.40 37.81 -23.66
CA HIS A 258 -5.14 37.49 -22.97
C HIS A 258 -4.45 38.76 -22.45
N VAL A 259 -3.60 38.61 -21.45
CA VAL A 259 -2.87 39.70 -20.79
C VAL A 259 -1.38 39.36 -20.75
N LYS A 260 -0.56 40.25 -21.30
CA LYS A 260 0.90 40.21 -21.31
C LYS A 260 1.46 41.28 -20.39
N LEU A 261 1.96 40.87 -19.24
CA LEU A 261 2.52 41.76 -18.23
C LEU A 261 3.96 42.14 -18.58
N SER A 262 4.29 43.42 -18.39
CA SER A 262 5.66 43.94 -18.48
C SER A 262 6.33 44.14 -17.11
N SER A 263 5.56 43.97 -16.02
CA SER A 263 6.01 44.02 -14.64
C SER A 263 5.10 43.18 -13.73
N THR A 264 5.57 42.84 -12.52
CA THR A 264 4.80 42.06 -11.54
C THR A 264 3.48 42.71 -11.18
N LEU A 265 2.39 41.96 -11.30
CA LEU A 265 1.06 42.37 -10.87
C LEU A 265 0.98 42.38 -9.35
N LYS A 266 0.78 43.54 -8.75
CA LYS A 266 0.70 43.71 -7.29
C LYS A 266 -0.75 43.80 -6.84
N VAL A 267 -1.10 43.05 -5.82
CA VAL A 267 -2.35 43.16 -5.07
C VAL A 267 -2.04 43.79 -3.70
N PRO A 268 -2.25 45.12 -3.54
CA PRO A 268 -1.92 45.83 -2.30
C PRO A 268 -2.75 45.38 -1.09
N ALA A 269 -2.23 45.62 0.11
CA ALA A 269 -2.93 45.37 1.37
C ALA A 269 -4.32 46.05 1.36
N GLY A 270 -5.33 45.36 1.90
CA GLY A 270 -6.71 45.84 1.93
C GLY A 270 -7.53 45.54 0.67
N LYS A 271 -6.89 45.22 -0.46
CA LYS A 271 -7.61 44.86 -1.70
C LYS A 271 -8.14 43.42 -1.65
N LYS A 272 -9.35 43.22 -2.18
CA LYS A 272 -9.93 41.90 -2.42
C LYS A 272 -10.31 41.78 -3.89
N ILE A 273 -9.52 41.05 -4.66
CA ILE A 273 -9.63 41.00 -6.12
C ILE A 273 -10.03 39.60 -6.56
N LYS A 274 -11.00 39.51 -7.45
CA LYS A 274 -11.33 38.29 -8.20
C LYS A 274 -11.10 38.53 -9.69
N ILE A 275 -10.19 37.79 -10.30
CA ILE A 275 -9.95 37.82 -11.75
C ILE A 275 -10.64 36.61 -12.38
N THR A 276 -11.46 36.84 -13.40
CA THR A 276 -12.25 35.77 -14.03
C THR A 276 -12.49 35.96 -15.52
N SER A 277 -12.89 34.90 -16.21
CA SER A 277 -13.41 34.97 -17.58
C SER A 277 -14.25 33.75 -17.94
N ASP A 278 -15.14 33.92 -18.92
CA ASP A 278 -15.96 32.86 -19.51
C ASP A 278 -15.23 32.14 -20.67
N ASP A 279 -14.26 32.82 -21.28
CA ASP A 279 -13.41 32.37 -22.38
C ASP A 279 -11.98 32.11 -21.89
N PRO A 280 -11.24 31.17 -22.51
CA PRO A 280 -9.90 30.79 -22.06
C PRO A 280 -8.89 31.91 -22.32
N TYR A 281 -8.62 32.72 -21.29
CA TYR A 281 -7.61 33.78 -21.37
C TYR A 281 -6.45 33.55 -20.42
N THR A 282 -5.26 33.89 -20.89
CA THR A 282 -4.01 33.67 -20.18
C THR A 282 -3.41 34.99 -19.73
N ILE A 283 -2.96 35.04 -18.48
CA ILE A 283 -2.06 36.07 -17.97
C ILE A 283 -0.65 35.46 -17.98
N SER A 284 0.28 36.12 -18.65
CA SER A 284 1.69 35.72 -18.73
C SER A 284 2.61 36.94 -18.79
N ALA A 285 3.90 36.75 -18.53
CA ALA A 285 4.89 37.79 -18.73
C ALA A 285 5.26 37.92 -20.22
N ILE A 286 5.80 39.08 -20.61
CA ILE A 286 6.51 39.26 -21.89
C ILE A 286 7.76 38.36 -21.95
N LYS A 287 8.26 38.05 -23.15
CA LYS A 287 9.35 37.08 -23.38
C LYS A 287 10.66 37.42 -22.66
N SER A 288 10.91 38.69 -22.32
CA SER A 288 12.11 39.09 -21.55
C SER A 288 12.02 38.78 -20.05
N GLY A 289 10.82 38.46 -19.55
CA GLY A 289 10.55 37.96 -18.22
C GLY A 289 10.90 38.88 -17.04
N PHE A 290 10.25 38.64 -15.91
CA PHE A 290 10.61 39.23 -14.61
C PHE A 290 10.44 38.19 -13.49
N SER A 291 10.84 38.53 -12.26
CA SER A 291 11.07 37.58 -11.17
C SER A 291 9.84 36.81 -10.68
N GLY A 292 8.62 37.31 -10.92
CA GLY A 292 7.39 36.60 -10.59
C GLY A 292 6.15 37.33 -11.10
N LEU A 293 5.11 36.58 -11.47
CA LEU A 293 3.96 37.11 -12.21
C LEU A 293 3.04 37.97 -11.33
N VAL A 294 2.76 37.50 -10.11
CA VAL A 294 1.82 38.13 -9.16
C VAL A 294 2.41 38.19 -7.74
N ASP A 295 2.28 39.33 -7.06
CA ASP A 295 2.61 39.53 -5.64
C ASP A 295 1.35 39.96 -4.86
N VAL A 296 0.94 39.13 -3.90
CA VAL A 296 -0.23 39.37 -3.04
C VAL A 296 0.26 39.78 -1.65
N ALA A 297 0.05 41.05 -1.31
CA ALA A 297 0.49 41.61 -0.04
C ALA A 297 -0.26 41.02 1.15
N GLU A 298 0.34 41.12 2.33
CA GLU A 298 -0.33 40.76 3.59
C GLU A 298 -1.61 41.59 3.77
N GLY A 299 -2.70 40.95 4.21
CA GLY A 299 -4.01 41.59 4.33
C GLY A 299 -4.74 41.83 2.99
N ALA A 300 -4.19 41.38 1.86
CA ALA A 300 -4.86 41.34 0.57
C ALA A 300 -5.45 39.96 0.26
N SER A 301 -6.37 39.89 -0.70
CA SER A 301 -6.84 38.62 -1.26
C SER A 301 -6.96 38.65 -2.79
N LEU A 302 -6.58 37.55 -3.42
CA LEU A 302 -6.68 37.32 -4.86
C LEU A 302 -7.36 35.98 -5.14
N GLU A 303 -8.47 35.99 -5.85
CA GLU A 303 -9.09 34.80 -6.44
C GLU A 303 -8.86 34.79 -7.95
N ILE A 304 -8.33 33.68 -8.48
CA ILE A 304 -8.34 33.36 -9.92
C ILE A 304 -9.43 32.32 -10.15
N SER A 305 -10.37 32.64 -11.04
CA SER A 305 -11.59 31.86 -11.25
C SER A 305 -12.00 31.78 -12.71
N GLY A 306 -12.93 30.90 -13.05
CA GLY A 306 -13.39 30.70 -14.44
C GLY A 306 -12.24 30.24 -15.35
N LYS A 307 -12.30 30.52 -16.65
CA LYS A 307 -11.29 30.07 -17.62
C LYS A 307 -10.09 31.02 -17.71
N VAL A 308 -9.49 31.31 -16.56
CA VAL A 308 -8.28 32.14 -16.49
C VAL A 308 -7.07 31.27 -16.21
N SER A 309 -6.03 31.41 -17.02
CA SER A 309 -4.74 30.72 -16.81
C SER A 309 -3.67 31.71 -16.36
N LEU A 310 -2.93 31.39 -15.30
CA LEU A 310 -1.65 32.02 -14.98
C LEU A 310 -0.53 31.15 -15.55
N CYS A 311 0.18 31.66 -16.57
CA CYS A 311 1.23 30.92 -17.25
C CYS A 311 2.62 31.47 -16.89
N GLY A 312 3.47 30.58 -16.40
CA GLY A 312 4.82 30.88 -15.91
C GLY A 312 5.94 30.84 -16.94
N SER A 313 5.68 30.55 -18.23
CA SER A 313 6.73 30.23 -19.22
C SER A 313 7.82 31.30 -19.39
N TYR A 314 7.53 32.56 -19.06
CA TYR A 314 8.49 33.66 -19.13
C TYR A 314 8.78 34.30 -17.75
N SER A 315 8.37 33.66 -16.66
CA SER A 315 8.62 34.11 -15.29
C SER A 315 9.89 33.42 -14.76
N LYS A 316 10.80 34.17 -14.13
CA LYS A 316 12.07 33.63 -13.59
C LYS A 316 12.00 33.22 -12.11
N GLY A 317 10.80 32.97 -11.61
CA GLY A 317 10.52 32.65 -10.21
C GLY A 317 9.04 32.36 -10.01
N ALA A 318 8.53 32.54 -8.79
CA ALA A 318 7.15 32.19 -8.45
C ALA A 318 6.13 32.86 -9.39
N ILE A 319 5.14 32.09 -9.87
CA ILE A 319 3.98 32.66 -10.57
C ILE A 319 3.19 33.52 -9.57
N VAL A 320 2.97 33.02 -8.36
CA VAL A 320 2.31 33.77 -7.29
C VAL A 320 3.21 33.77 -6.06
N SER A 321 3.56 34.96 -5.58
CA SER A 321 4.12 35.18 -4.24
C SER A 321 3.01 35.71 -3.33
N GLY A 322 2.71 35.02 -2.23
CA GLY A 322 1.59 35.35 -1.35
C GLY A 322 2.00 35.54 0.10
N ARG A 323 1.81 36.75 0.63
CA ARG A 323 1.74 37.03 2.07
C ARG A 323 0.29 37.22 2.55
N GLY A 324 -0.66 37.33 1.63
CA GLY A 324 -2.11 37.38 1.85
C GLY A 324 -2.83 36.10 1.42
N SER A 325 -4.11 36.20 1.09
CA SER A 325 -4.93 35.05 0.68
C SER A 325 -4.97 34.89 -0.84
N VAL A 326 -4.73 33.67 -1.32
CA VAL A 326 -4.79 33.29 -2.73
C VAL A 326 -5.83 32.18 -2.88
N VAL A 327 -6.71 32.29 -3.86
CA VAL A 327 -7.77 31.31 -4.11
C VAL A 327 -7.76 30.89 -5.57
N LEU A 328 -7.81 29.58 -5.81
CA LEU A 328 -8.07 28.99 -7.12
C LEU A 328 -9.45 28.32 -7.13
N SER A 329 -10.29 28.68 -8.10
CA SER A 329 -11.65 28.18 -8.22
C SER A 329 -12.09 28.04 -9.68
N GLY A 330 -13.24 27.40 -9.91
CA GLY A 330 -13.74 27.15 -11.27
C GLY A 330 -12.75 26.34 -12.12
N ASP A 331 -12.54 26.78 -13.35
CA ASP A 331 -11.67 26.14 -14.34
C ASP A 331 -10.28 26.81 -14.43
N ALA A 332 -9.89 27.54 -13.40
CA ALA A 332 -8.67 28.32 -13.42
C ALA A 332 -7.44 27.41 -13.49
N VAL A 333 -6.40 27.83 -14.23
CA VAL A 333 -5.19 27.02 -14.43
C VAL A 333 -3.96 27.80 -13.99
N VAL A 334 -3.04 27.15 -13.29
CA VAL A 334 -1.68 27.64 -13.06
C VAL A 334 -0.74 26.66 -13.73
N CYS A 335 0.08 27.11 -14.68
CA CYS A 335 0.89 26.20 -15.48
C CYS A 335 2.24 26.74 -15.90
N HIS A 336 3.14 25.83 -16.28
CA HIS A 336 4.42 26.13 -16.92
C HIS A 336 5.31 27.09 -16.13
N GLY A 337 5.21 27.06 -14.80
CA GLY A 337 6.13 27.76 -13.93
C GLY A 337 7.36 26.90 -13.62
N ALA A 338 8.48 27.56 -13.35
CA ALA A 338 9.70 26.91 -12.89
C ALA A 338 10.12 27.46 -11.52
N ALA A 339 10.34 26.58 -10.55
CA ALA A 339 10.92 26.94 -9.25
C ALA A 339 12.43 26.70 -9.31
N THR A 340 13.18 27.75 -9.60
CA THR A 340 14.63 27.67 -9.90
C THR A 340 15.53 28.16 -8.77
N SER A 341 15.03 28.17 -7.54
CA SER A 341 15.79 28.64 -6.37
C SER A 341 15.37 27.93 -5.09
N VAL A 342 16.33 27.69 -4.19
CA VAL A 342 16.12 27.09 -2.87
C VAL A 342 14.92 27.70 -2.11
N ASN A 343 14.10 26.86 -1.48
CA ASN A 343 12.94 27.27 -0.64
C ASN A 343 11.91 28.13 -1.40
N THR A 344 11.61 27.77 -2.65
CA THR A 344 10.61 28.50 -3.44
C THR A 344 9.56 27.58 -4.06
N GLY A 345 8.49 28.19 -4.56
CA GLY A 345 7.47 27.45 -5.28
C GLY A 345 6.80 28.25 -6.36
N ILE A 346 5.99 27.56 -7.16
CA ILE A 346 5.19 28.19 -8.22
C ILE A 346 4.12 29.08 -7.59
N ILE A 347 3.44 28.55 -6.58
CA ILE A 347 2.67 29.28 -5.59
C ILE A 347 3.50 29.30 -4.30
N ASN A 348 4.12 30.42 -3.99
CA ASN A 348 5.01 30.58 -2.84
C ASN A 348 4.34 31.39 -1.72
N LEU A 349 4.08 30.78 -0.58
CA LEU A 349 3.36 31.35 0.55
C LEU A 349 4.27 31.48 1.77
N SER A 350 4.22 32.64 2.43
CA SER A 350 5.00 32.87 3.64
C SER A 350 4.31 33.83 4.61
N GLY A 351 4.21 33.42 5.87
CA GLY A 351 3.66 34.21 6.98
C GLY A 351 2.32 33.69 7.49
N ASN A 352 2.02 33.97 8.77
CA ASN A 352 0.82 33.47 9.47
C ASN A 352 -0.52 33.91 8.84
N ASN A 353 -0.52 34.98 8.05
CA ASN A 353 -1.70 35.49 7.36
C ASN A 353 -1.78 35.05 5.88
N ALA A 354 -0.77 34.31 5.41
CA ALA A 354 -0.73 33.78 4.06
C ALA A 354 -1.58 32.51 3.96
N SER A 355 -2.43 32.44 2.94
CA SER A 355 -3.22 31.24 2.67
C SER A 355 -3.37 30.95 1.19
N PHE A 356 -3.46 29.67 0.85
CA PHE A 356 -3.86 29.22 -0.48
C PHE A 356 -5.04 28.26 -0.39
N VAL A 357 -6.11 28.55 -1.11
CA VAL A 357 -7.34 27.74 -1.09
C VAL A 357 -7.68 27.27 -2.50
N MET A 358 -7.74 25.95 -2.69
CA MET A 358 -8.26 25.34 -3.91
C MET A 358 -9.69 24.84 -3.65
N THR A 359 -10.65 25.45 -4.33
CA THR A 359 -12.03 24.94 -4.42
C THR A 359 -12.33 24.31 -5.78
N GLY A 360 -11.49 24.64 -6.77
CA GLY A 360 -11.47 24.12 -8.13
C GLY A 360 -10.11 24.43 -8.76
N GLY A 361 -10.05 24.43 -10.08
CA GLY A 361 -8.87 24.75 -10.86
C GLY A 361 -7.81 23.65 -10.88
N VAL A 362 -6.76 23.90 -11.67
CA VAL A 362 -5.67 22.96 -11.95
C VAL A 362 -4.32 23.66 -11.77
N ILE A 363 -3.35 22.96 -11.16
CA ILE A 363 -1.94 23.34 -11.24
C ILE A 363 -1.18 22.23 -11.96
N GLU A 364 -0.58 22.54 -13.10
CA GLU A 364 0.02 21.50 -13.95
C GLU A 364 1.23 21.92 -14.77
N HIS A 365 2.01 20.92 -15.19
CA HIS A 365 3.16 21.10 -16.08
C HIS A 365 4.18 22.13 -15.56
N CYS A 366 4.34 22.19 -14.24
CA CYS A 366 5.38 22.98 -13.60
C CYS A 366 6.63 22.14 -13.34
N GLU A 367 7.76 22.83 -13.25
CA GLU A 367 9.07 22.24 -13.08
C GLU A 367 9.75 22.77 -11.81
N LEU A 368 10.40 21.89 -11.06
CA LEU A 368 11.19 22.23 -9.89
C LEU A 368 12.66 21.95 -10.18
N ASP A 369 13.54 22.94 -10.03
CA ASP A 369 14.95 22.81 -10.45
C ASP A 369 15.92 22.89 -9.26
N ASP A 370 15.41 23.14 -8.06
CA ASP A 370 16.20 23.36 -6.84
C ASP A 370 15.59 22.66 -5.62
N VAL A 371 16.23 22.77 -4.46
CA VAL A 371 15.92 22.03 -3.23
C VAL A 371 14.90 22.77 -2.35
N TYR A 372 14.19 22.03 -1.49
CA TYR A 372 13.09 22.56 -0.67
C TYR A 372 12.01 23.29 -1.47
N CYS A 373 11.79 22.85 -2.71
CA CYS A 373 10.81 23.44 -3.60
C CYS A 373 9.46 22.74 -3.55
N GLY A 374 8.41 23.48 -3.90
CA GLY A 374 7.05 22.97 -4.02
C GLY A 374 6.30 23.59 -5.19
N VAL A 375 5.43 22.85 -5.87
CA VAL A 375 4.46 23.51 -6.77
C VAL A 375 3.58 24.47 -5.96
N VAL A 376 3.13 24.02 -4.80
CA VAL A 376 2.69 24.88 -3.71
C VAL A 376 3.72 24.79 -2.58
N HIS A 377 4.41 25.88 -2.30
CA HIS A 377 5.38 25.97 -1.22
C HIS A 377 4.81 26.86 -0.10
N ALA A 378 4.70 26.34 1.12
CA ALA A 378 4.17 27.05 2.26
C ALA A 378 5.16 27.01 3.44
N ALA A 379 5.46 28.18 4.01
CA ALA A 379 6.39 28.33 5.12
C ALA A 379 5.91 29.39 6.14
N ASN A 380 6.57 29.45 7.29
CA ASN A 380 6.38 30.50 8.31
C ASN A 380 4.91 30.69 8.74
N GLY A 381 4.21 29.59 8.96
CA GLY A 381 2.81 29.56 9.42
C GLY A 381 1.75 29.72 8.33
N ALA A 382 2.15 29.72 7.06
CA ALA A 382 1.22 29.74 5.94
C ALA A 382 0.30 28.50 5.92
N LYS A 383 -0.92 28.68 5.39
CA LYS A 383 -1.96 27.65 5.36
C LYS A 383 -2.40 27.28 3.94
N VAL A 384 -2.40 26.00 3.61
CA VAL A 384 -2.96 25.44 2.38
C VAL A 384 -4.28 24.74 2.71
N VAL A 385 -5.30 24.93 1.87
CA VAL A 385 -6.60 24.26 2.00
C VAL A 385 -7.05 23.75 0.64
N MET A 386 -7.28 22.45 0.52
CA MET A 386 -7.78 21.82 -0.70
C MET A 386 -9.14 21.19 -0.43
N LYS A 387 -10.18 21.80 -1.02
CA LYS A 387 -11.57 21.29 -1.01
C LYS A 387 -11.96 20.70 -2.37
N GLY A 388 -11.24 21.06 -3.42
CA GLY A 388 -11.44 20.62 -4.80
C GLY A 388 -10.21 20.97 -5.65
N GLY A 389 -10.33 20.86 -6.97
CA GLY A 389 -9.24 21.11 -7.91
C GLY A 389 -8.23 19.96 -8.01
N VAL A 390 -7.21 20.15 -8.84
CA VAL A 390 -6.22 19.12 -9.18
C VAL A 390 -4.81 19.71 -9.23
N ILE A 391 -3.82 19.02 -8.65
CA ILE A 391 -2.39 19.31 -8.85
C ILE A 391 -1.78 18.12 -9.57
N ARG A 392 -1.34 18.29 -10.83
CA ARG A 392 -0.93 17.16 -11.67
C ARG A 392 0.19 17.42 -12.65
N ASN A 393 0.83 16.34 -13.11
CA ASN A 393 1.81 16.37 -14.21
C ASN A 393 2.94 17.37 -13.98
N ASN A 394 3.31 17.60 -12.72
CA ASN A 394 4.45 18.43 -12.37
C ASN A 394 5.67 17.51 -12.17
N ARG A 395 6.86 18.03 -12.48
CA ARG A 395 8.09 17.25 -12.43
C ARG A 395 9.23 18.00 -11.79
N VAL A 396 10.25 17.27 -11.36
CA VAL A 396 11.55 17.85 -11.03
C VAL A 396 12.41 17.84 -12.29
N ALA A 397 13.15 18.92 -12.56
CA ALA A 397 14.04 18.98 -13.71
C ALA A 397 15.16 17.92 -13.63
N PRO A 398 15.59 17.39 -14.78
CA PRO A 398 16.80 16.58 -14.88
C PRO A 398 18.05 17.47 -14.76
N GLY A 399 18.31 17.99 -13.56
CA GLY A 399 19.48 18.81 -13.26
C GLY A 399 20.67 17.97 -12.78
N ASP A 400 21.88 18.31 -13.25
CA ASP A 400 23.16 17.82 -12.72
C ASP A 400 23.31 18.27 -11.27
N SER A 401 23.07 17.37 -10.33
CA SER A 401 22.74 17.81 -8.99
C SER A 401 23.28 16.92 -7.90
N ALA A 402 24.06 17.57 -7.04
CA ALA A 402 24.62 17.04 -5.83
C ALA A 402 23.52 16.70 -4.80
N GLY A 403 22.75 15.66 -5.06
CA GLY A 403 22.22 14.70 -4.08
C GLY A 403 21.35 15.18 -2.91
N ASN A 404 20.69 16.35 -2.94
CA ASN A 404 19.92 16.85 -1.79
C ASN A 404 18.54 17.47 -2.11
N TYR A 405 17.66 16.78 -2.85
CA TYR A 405 16.29 17.28 -3.11
C TYR A 405 15.28 16.71 -2.13
N LEU A 406 14.97 17.48 -1.09
CA LEU A 406 13.71 17.34 -0.38
C LEU A 406 12.73 18.33 -1.03
N SER A 407 11.96 17.90 -2.04
CA SER A 407 11.08 18.79 -2.82
C SER A 407 9.87 18.05 -3.31
N SER A 408 8.72 18.71 -3.26
CA SER A 408 7.43 18.12 -3.60
C SER A 408 6.91 18.68 -4.91
N THR A 409 6.69 17.81 -5.89
CA THR A 409 6.00 18.19 -7.13
C THR A 409 4.50 18.42 -6.93
N GLY A 410 4.00 18.29 -5.70
CA GLY A 410 2.72 18.86 -5.27
C GLY A 410 2.91 19.96 -4.22
N VAL A 411 2.69 19.62 -2.95
CA VAL A 411 2.72 20.56 -1.81
C VAL A 411 3.97 20.35 -0.94
N MET A 412 4.71 21.41 -0.66
CA MET A 412 5.86 21.45 0.25
C MET A 412 5.50 22.31 1.47
N LEU A 413 5.55 21.71 2.66
CA LEU A 413 5.27 22.37 3.94
C LEU A 413 6.54 22.47 4.77
N MET A 414 6.90 23.69 5.13
CA MET A 414 8.12 24.01 5.87
C MET A 414 7.82 24.65 7.23
N GLY A 415 8.57 24.23 8.24
CA GLY A 415 8.51 24.82 9.58
C GLY A 415 7.17 24.54 10.26
N ASN A 416 6.34 25.56 10.45
CA ASN A 416 5.01 25.45 11.08
C ASN A 416 3.84 25.68 10.09
N ALA A 417 4.07 25.46 8.79
CA ALA A 417 3.02 25.52 7.78
C ALA A 417 2.02 24.36 7.92
N SER A 418 0.78 24.56 7.43
CA SER A 418 -0.29 23.55 7.53
C SER A 418 -1.01 23.31 6.21
N PHE A 419 -1.48 22.08 6.01
CA PHE A 419 -2.31 21.69 4.87
C PHE A 419 -3.55 20.93 5.33
N ASP A 420 -4.72 21.43 4.98
CA ASP A 420 -6.00 20.74 5.17
C ASP A 420 -6.56 20.26 3.82
N MET A 421 -6.61 18.94 3.59
CA MET A 421 -7.21 18.32 2.40
C MET A 421 -8.52 17.64 2.76
N GLY A 422 -9.64 18.24 2.35
CA GLY A 422 -10.98 17.67 2.46
C GLY A 422 -11.54 17.15 1.13
N GLY A 423 -10.87 17.44 0.01
CA GLY A 423 -11.25 17.04 -1.34
C GLY A 423 -10.14 17.35 -2.34
N GLY A 424 -10.45 17.24 -3.64
CA GLY A 424 -9.46 17.46 -4.71
C GLY A 424 -8.53 16.26 -4.96
N ARG A 425 -7.60 16.43 -5.90
CA ARG A 425 -6.68 15.38 -6.36
C ARG A 425 -5.24 15.88 -6.49
N ILE A 426 -4.26 15.09 -6.07
CA ILE A 426 -2.84 15.30 -6.39
C ILE A 426 -2.34 14.07 -7.14
N GLU A 427 -2.07 14.21 -8.44
CA GLU A 427 -1.90 13.03 -9.30
C GLU A 427 -0.88 13.15 -10.44
N GLY A 428 -0.29 12.02 -10.84
CA GLY A 428 0.60 11.97 -12.01
C GLY A 428 1.88 12.82 -11.90
N ASN A 429 2.22 13.28 -10.70
CA ASN A 429 3.43 14.06 -10.48
C ASN A 429 4.65 13.13 -10.39
N THR A 430 5.80 13.61 -10.87
CA THR A 430 7.06 12.85 -10.85
C THR A 430 8.11 13.59 -10.01
N GLY A 431 8.42 13.06 -8.84
CA GLY A 431 9.34 13.65 -7.86
C GLY A 431 10.51 12.74 -7.48
N TYR A 432 11.18 13.09 -6.38
CA TYR A 432 12.25 12.28 -5.78
C TYR A 432 11.85 11.77 -4.38
N GLN A 433 11.54 12.69 -3.46
CA GLN A 433 11.02 12.37 -2.13
C GLN A 433 9.72 13.14 -1.92
N GLY A 434 8.61 12.43 -1.66
CA GLY A 434 7.29 13.05 -1.53
C GLY A 434 6.79 13.66 -2.83
N SER A 435 6.47 12.83 -3.83
CA SER A 435 5.99 13.29 -5.14
C SER A 435 4.63 14.00 -5.12
N ALA A 436 3.89 13.94 -4.01
CA ALA A 436 2.64 14.69 -3.83
C ALA A 436 2.69 15.67 -2.66
N VAL A 437 3.17 15.25 -1.49
CA VAL A 437 3.24 16.09 -0.30
C VAL A 437 4.53 15.79 0.47
N VAL A 438 5.26 16.84 0.82
CA VAL A 438 6.41 16.78 1.74
C VAL A 438 6.13 17.70 2.92
N MET A 439 6.38 17.20 4.13
CA MET A 439 6.38 18.01 5.35
C MET A 439 7.74 17.91 6.00
N TYR A 440 8.30 19.08 6.37
CA TYR A 440 9.61 19.17 6.98
C TYR A 440 9.71 20.29 8.01
N SER A 441 10.30 19.98 9.16
CA SER A 441 10.62 20.97 10.20
C SER A 441 11.91 20.59 10.95
N GLU A 442 12.88 21.51 10.99
CA GLU A 442 14.15 21.37 11.73
C GLU A 442 14.09 21.93 13.17
N ASP A 443 13.11 22.80 13.46
CA ASP A 443 12.98 23.44 14.77
C ASP A 443 11.99 22.66 15.63
N ASN A 444 12.42 22.21 16.80
CA ASN A 444 11.58 21.49 17.76
C ASN A 444 10.35 22.29 18.23
N ASN A 445 10.33 23.61 18.03
CA ASN A 445 9.18 24.48 18.34
C ASN A 445 8.23 24.68 17.16
N GLN A 446 8.58 24.17 15.97
CA GLN A 446 7.78 24.27 14.76
C GLN A 446 7.34 22.88 14.31
N ARG A 447 6.09 22.78 13.84
CA ARG A 447 5.50 21.51 13.41
C ARG A 447 4.71 21.70 12.14
N ALA A 448 5.24 21.18 11.04
CA ALA A 448 4.56 21.17 9.76
C ALA A 448 3.47 20.10 9.84
N SER A 449 2.24 20.43 9.45
CA SER A 449 1.10 19.53 9.63
C SER A 449 0.29 19.34 8.36
N PHE A 450 -0.06 18.09 8.07
CA PHE A 450 -0.98 17.73 7.02
C PHE A 450 -2.14 16.93 7.60
N LYS A 451 -3.36 17.40 7.37
CA LYS A 451 -4.59 16.70 7.70
C LYS A 451 -5.34 16.31 6.43
N MET A 452 -5.54 15.02 6.23
CA MET A 452 -6.34 14.46 5.13
C MET A 452 -7.66 13.90 5.68
N ALA A 453 -8.74 14.61 5.40
CA ALA A 453 -10.11 14.23 5.77
C ALA A 453 -10.98 13.95 4.53
N GLY A 454 -10.35 13.80 3.36
CA GLY A 454 -10.96 13.46 2.09
C GLY A 454 -9.99 13.67 0.93
N GLY A 455 -10.48 13.55 -0.31
CA GLY A 455 -9.66 13.72 -1.52
C GLY A 455 -8.80 12.50 -1.86
N LYS A 456 -7.97 12.65 -2.91
CA LYS A 456 -7.21 11.55 -3.50
C LYS A 456 -5.78 11.95 -3.87
N ILE A 457 -4.81 11.12 -3.51
CA ILE A 457 -3.40 11.22 -3.94
C ILE A 457 -3.10 9.98 -4.77
N ALA A 458 -2.92 10.14 -6.09
CA ALA A 458 -2.87 8.99 -6.99
C ALA A 458 -1.81 9.04 -8.07
N ASP A 459 -1.25 7.87 -8.39
CA ASP A 459 -0.39 7.69 -9.56
C ASP A 459 0.84 8.63 -9.61
N ASN A 460 1.31 9.08 -8.44
CA ASN A 460 2.53 9.87 -8.33
C ASN A 460 3.74 8.93 -8.27
N LYS A 461 4.84 9.35 -8.89
CA LYS A 461 6.05 8.54 -9.04
C LYS A 461 7.25 9.25 -8.44
N SER A 462 8.06 8.51 -7.71
CA SER A 462 9.31 8.98 -7.13
C SER A 462 10.48 8.20 -7.72
N ALA A 463 11.36 8.89 -8.44
CA ALA A 463 12.52 8.29 -9.10
C ALA A 463 13.79 8.44 -8.24
N LYS A 464 14.80 7.60 -8.49
CA LYS A 464 16.11 7.72 -7.82
C LYS A 464 16.90 8.86 -8.46
N LEU A 465 17.45 9.76 -7.64
CA LEU A 465 18.39 10.80 -8.07
C LEU A 465 19.63 10.82 -7.17
N GLY A 466 20.79 10.60 -7.77
CA GLY A 466 22.04 10.48 -7.04
C GLY A 466 21.99 9.35 -6.00
N ASN A 467 22.41 9.66 -4.77
CA ASN A 467 22.54 8.68 -3.68
C ASN A 467 21.38 8.71 -2.66
N ARG A 468 20.38 9.58 -2.83
CA ARG A 468 19.22 9.65 -1.92
C ARG A 468 18.22 8.55 -2.24
N THR A 469 17.56 8.07 -1.20
CA THR A 469 16.51 7.07 -1.32
C THR A 469 15.19 7.74 -1.69
N PRO A 470 14.54 7.35 -2.81
CA PRO A 470 13.23 7.88 -3.14
C PRO A 470 12.18 7.44 -2.12
N SER A 471 11.15 8.24 -1.94
CA SER A 471 10.10 7.97 -0.97
C SER A 471 8.69 8.08 -1.56
N GLY A 472 7.69 7.70 -0.75
CA GLY A 472 6.28 7.73 -1.12
C GLY A 472 5.74 9.03 -1.68
N ALA A 473 4.48 8.98 -2.09
CA ALA A 473 3.75 10.19 -2.47
C ALA A 473 3.65 11.19 -1.31
N VAL A 474 3.48 10.71 -0.08
CA VAL A 474 3.48 11.53 1.14
C VAL A 474 4.74 11.22 1.95
N HIS A 475 5.59 12.24 2.15
CA HIS A 475 6.85 12.13 2.89
C HIS A 475 6.86 13.03 4.11
N VAL A 476 6.93 12.43 5.30
CA VAL A 476 6.94 13.11 6.60
C VAL A 476 8.34 13.00 7.19
N GLU A 477 8.99 14.14 7.42
CA GLU A 477 10.36 14.18 7.93
C GLU A 477 10.57 15.30 8.96
N GLY A 478 11.44 15.06 9.92
CA GLY A 478 11.71 16.00 11.02
C GLY A 478 10.50 16.15 11.95
N ASN A 479 10.40 17.24 12.69
CA ASN A 479 9.31 17.45 13.67
C ASN A 479 7.96 17.77 12.99
N ALA A 480 7.51 16.95 12.05
CA ALA A 480 6.29 17.11 11.24
C ALA A 480 5.24 16.03 11.56
N GLU A 481 4.00 16.26 11.13
CA GLU A 481 2.89 15.33 11.34
C GLU A 481 1.98 15.17 10.12
N PHE A 482 1.53 13.94 9.92
CA PHE A 482 0.46 13.60 9.00
C PHE A 482 -0.68 12.88 9.73
N ALA A 483 -1.91 13.37 9.60
CA ALA A 483 -3.12 12.74 10.11
C ALA A 483 -4.08 12.41 8.97
N MET A 484 -4.39 11.12 8.81
CA MET A 484 -5.34 10.60 7.81
C MET A 484 -6.61 10.12 8.51
N GLU A 485 -7.71 10.85 8.32
CA GLU A 485 -9.05 10.53 8.85
C GLU A 485 -9.92 9.86 7.78
N SER A 486 -9.75 10.24 6.51
CA SER A 486 -10.38 9.59 5.35
C SER A 486 -9.62 9.93 4.05
N GLY A 487 -10.12 9.49 2.89
CA GLY A 487 -9.51 9.72 1.58
C GLY A 487 -8.70 8.53 1.05
N GLU A 488 -8.09 8.71 -0.12
CA GLU A 488 -7.40 7.65 -0.87
C GLU A 488 -5.96 8.03 -1.21
N ILE A 489 -5.00 7.16 -0.90
CA ILE A 489 -3.61 7.22 -1.40
C ILE A 489 -3.36 5.95 -2.23
N THR A 490 -3.37 6.07 -3.56
CA THR A 490 -3.44 4.89 -4.43
C THR A 490 -2.55 4.92 -5.66
N GLY A 491 -2.01 3.76 -6.05
CA GLY A 491 -1.27 3.63 -7.31
C GLY A 491 0.06 4.40 -7.37
N ASN A 492 0.54 4.89 -6.22
CA ASN A 492 1.79 5.64 -6.17
C ASN A 492 2.99 4.69 -6.15
N ALA A 493 4.11 5.11 -6.72
CA ALA A 493 5.30 4.28 -6.84
C ALA A 493 6.57 5.02 -6.40
N ALA A 494 7.28 4.48 -5.41
CA ALA A 494 8.68 4.80 -5.16
C ALA A 494 9.58 3.82 -5.92
N ALA A 495 10.74 4.27 -6.40
CA ALA A 495 11.62 3.45 -7.23
C ALA A 495 11.96 2.09 -6.59
N SER A 496 12.08 1.05 -7.42
CA SER A 496 12.33 -0.31 -6.95
C SER A 496 13.70 -0.53 -6.32
N ASP A 497 14.68 0.27 -6.73
CA ASP A 497 16.01 0.32 -6.15
C ASP A 497 16.02 1.22 -4.90
N GLY A 498 15.69 0.61 -3.75
CA GLY A 498 15.80 1.20 -2.43
C GLY A 498 14.63 2.07 -1.99
N GLY A 499 13.66 2.39 -2.85
CA GLY A 499 12.55 3.28 -2.51
C GLY A 499 11.73 2.85 -1.30
N LYS A 500 11.24 3.82 -0.52
CA LYS A 500 10.58 3.60 0.77
C LYS A 500 9.14 4.12 0.77
N GLY A 501 8.18 3.30 1.20
CA GLY A 501 6.85 3.76 1.57
C GLY A 501 6.01 4.25 0.40
N GLY A 502 5.65 3.42 -0.58
CA GLY A 502 5.10 3.87 -1.87
C GLY A 502 3.94 4.87 -1.76
N GLY A 503 3.06 4.66 -0.77
CA GLY A 503 2.05 5.65 -0.38
C GLY A 503 2.60 6.68 0.62
N VAL A 504 2.99 6.22 1.81
CA VAL A 504 3.43 7.07 2.93
C VAL A 504 4.82 6.64 3.42
N CYS A 505 5.72 7.60 3.56
CA CYS A 505 7.05 7.42 4.12
C CYS A 505 7.26 8.36 5.31
N VAL A 506 7.56 7.79 6.47
CA VAL A 506 7.79 8.53 7.73
C VAL A 506 9.22 8.29 8.17
N VAL A 507 10.00 9.36 8.30
CA VAL A 507 11.43 9.28 8.62
C VAL A 507 11.79 10.26 9.73
N ASP A 508 12.11 9.73 10.90
CA ASP A 508 12.59 10.53 12.03
C ASP A 508 14.13 10.51 12.07
N HIS A 509 14.75 11.56 11.54
CA HIS A 509 16.21 11.69 11.54
C HIS A 509 16.76 12.04 12.93
N GLY A 510 16.02 12.75 13.77
CA GLY A 510 16.41 12.98 15.16
C GLY A 510 16.57 11.66 15.90
N LEU A 511 15.57 10.79 15.83
CA LEU A 511 15.59 9.44 16.39
C LEU A 511 16.80 8.67 15.87
N GLN A 512 17.00 8.61 14.55
CA GLN A 512 18.14 7.91 13.94
C GLN A 512 19.52 8.42 14.43
N ASN A 513 19.60 9.66 14.92
CA ASN A 513 20.84 10.25 15.42
C ASN A 513 20.92 10.31 16.97
N GLY A 514 20.05 9.60 17.70
CA GLY A 514 20.05 9.60 19.17
C GLY A 514 19.26 10.74 19.82
N GLY A 515 18.62 11.59 19.01
CA GLY A 515 17.68 12.63 19.41
C GLY A 515 16.26 12.11 19.57
N LYS A 516 15.31 13.04 19.72
CA LYS A 516 13.87 12.79 19.79
C LYS A 516 13.14 13.88 19.02
N ASP A 517 13.14 13.78 17.70
CA ASP A 517 12.11 14.48 16.95
C ASP A 517 10.79 13.69 17.17
N HIS A 518 9.69 14.26 16.70
CA HIS A 518 8.37 13.66 16.84
C HIS A 518 7.70 13.52 15.47
N THR A 519 8.41 12.90 14.51
CA THR A 519 7.89 12.69 13.15
C THR A 519 6.72 11.72 13.19
N ALA A 520 5.50 12.22 13.02
CA ALA A 520 4.30 11.43 13.32
C ALA A 520 3.46 11.09 12.10
N PHE A 521 2.87 9.91 12.13
CA PHE A 521 1.78 9.53 11.22
C PHE A 521 0.67 8.83 11.98
N THR A 522 -0.55 9.33 11.85
CA THR A 522 -1.73 8.73 12.46
C THR A 522 -2.78 8.40 11.41
N MET A 523 -3.13 7.13 11.27
CA MET A 523 -4.20 6.65 10.39
C MET A 523 -5.43 6.22 11.20
N LYS A 524 -6.55 6.92 11.00
CA LYS A 524 -7.85 6.70 11.65
C LYS A 524 -8.97 6.38 10.64
N GLY A 525 -8.62 6.22 9.37
CA GLY A 525 -9.55 5.89 8.30
C GLY A 525 -8.94 6.11 6.93
N GLY A 526 -9.76 5.93 5.88
CA GLY A 526 -9.34 6.03 4.48
C GLY A 526 -8.63 4.77 3.97
N SER A 527 -8.04 4.86 2.77
CA SER A 527 -7.42 3.72 2.08
C SER A 527 -6.04 4.06 1.53
N ILE A 528 -5.06 3.19 1.77
CA ILE A 528 -3.73 3.19 1.17
C ILE A 528 -3.61 1.93 0.32
N SER A 529 -3.75 2.05 -1.01
CA SER A 529 -3.92 0.88 -1.87
C SER A 529 -3.16 0.88 -3.19
N GLY A 530 -2.75 -0.30 -3.64
CA GLY A 530 -2.09 -0.47 -4.95
C GLY A 530 -0.77 0.31 -5.11
N ASN A 531 -0.15 0.73 -4.01
CA ASN A 531 1.13 1.46 -4.05
C ASN A 531 2.31 0.47 -4.11
N SER A 532 3.46 0.93 -4.58
CA SER A 532 4.67 0.11 -4.67
C SER A 532 5.95 0.80 -4.22
N ALA A 533 6.83 0.06 -3.55
CA ALA A 533 8.15 0.52 -3.10
C ALA A 533 9.11 -0.66 -2.88
N SER A 534 10.40 -0.42 -2.63
CA SER A 534 11.34 -1.47 -2.25
C SER A 534 11.01 -2.03 -0.87
N ALA A 535 10.76 -1.14 0.09
CA ALA A 535 10.33 -1.47 1.45
C ALA A 535 9.06 -0.68 1.79
N GLY A 536 8.06 -1.33 2.38
CA GLY A 536 6.81 -0.67 2.74
C GLY A 536 6.02 -0.26 1.50
N GLY A 537 5.43 -1.23 0.79
CA GLY A 537 4.71 -0.93 -0.46
C GLY A 537 3.63 0.14 -0.27
N GLY A 538 2.86 0.03 0.81
CA GLY A 538 1.93 1.06 1.27
C GLY A 538 2.60 2.09 2.17
N ILE A 539 3.06 1.64 3.33
CA ILE A 539 3.61 2.49 4.39
C ILE A 539 5.02 2.04 4.76
N TYR A 540 5.93 2.99 4.88
CA TYR A 540 7.23 2.81 5.51
C TYR A 540 7.35 3.74 6.72
N THR A 541 7.88 3.24 7.83
CA THR A 541 8.17 4.06 9.01
C THR A 541 9.54 3.76 9.61
N TYR A 542 10.25 4.82 9.99
CA TYR A 542 11.30 4.81 11.00
C TYR A 542 10.98 5.94 11.99
N SER A 543 10.05 5.68 12.90
CA SER A 543 9.61 6.61 13.95
C SER A 543 8.86 5.85 15.05
N ASP A 544 8.90 6.37 16.29
CA ASP A 544 8.09 5.90 17.42
C ASP A 544 6.67 6.48 17.41
N ASP A 545 6.42 7.56 16.65
CA ASP A 545 5.16 8.31 16.67
C ASP A 545 4.24 7.92 15.50
N VAL A 546 4.20 6.64 15.13
CA VAL A 546 3.31 6.10 14.10
C VAL A 546 2.24 5.18 14.69
N THR A 547 0.97 5.54 14.48
CA THR A 547 -0.20 4.78 14.96
C THR A 547 -1.19 4.52 13.82
N LEU A 548 -1.52 3.24 13.61
CA LEU A 548 -2.51 2.78 12.63
C LEU A 548 -3.70 2.15 13.37
N SER A 549 -4.87 2.77 13.29
CA SER A 549 -6.03 2.38 14.12
C SER A 549 -7.30 2.04 13.31
N ALA A 550 -7.43 2.58 12.10
CA ALA A 550 -8.57 2.27 11.24
C ALA A 550 -8.30 2.58 9.75
N GLY A 551 -9.10 1.97 8.86
CA GLY A 551 -9.02 2.13 7.41
C GLY A 551 -8.52 0.87 6.70
N GLU A 552 -8.07 1.02 5.45
CA GLU A 552 -7.61 -0.10 4.62
C GLU A 552 -6.18 0.12 4.11
N ILE A 553 -5.33 -0.90 4.22
CA ILE A 553 -4.01 -0.97 3.60
C ILE A 553 -4.03 -2.19 2.67
N LYS A 554 -4.26 -1.95 1.37
CA LYS A 554 -4.72 -3.01 0.46
C LYS A 554 -3.98 -3.11 -0.85
N GLY A 555 -3.56 -4.32 -1.23
CA GLY A 555 -3.05 -4.57 -2.57
C GLY A 555 -1.74 -3.86 -2.90
N ASN A 556 -0.99 -3.42 -1.88
CA ASN A 556 0.30 -2.77 -2.07
C ASN A 556 1.40 -3.84 -2.29
N THR A 557 2.47 -3.45 -2.98
CA THR A 557 3.56 -4.36 -3.34
C THR A 557 4.91 -3.81 -2.89
N ALA A 558 5.68 -4.60 -2.13
CA ALA A 558 7.07 -4.32 -1.84
C ALA A 558 7.98 -5.30 -2.60
N TRP A 559 9.09 -4.80 -3.17
CA TRP A 559 10.06 -5.68 -3.86
C TRP A 559 11.05 -6.36 -2.92
N ASN A 560 11.10 -5.96 -1.64
CA ASN A 560 11.96 -6.58 -0.64
C ASN A 560 11.18 -7.02 0.60
N MET A 561 10.58 -6.09 1.34
CA MET A 561 9.84 -6.43 2.56
C MET A 561 8.72 -5.46 2.92
N GLY A 562 7.70 -5.97 3.62
CA GLY A 562 6.56 -5.20 4.12
C GLY A 562 5.68 -4.70 2.98
N GLY A 563 4.91 -5.60 2.36
CA GLY A 563 4.05 -5.23 1.23
C GLY A 563 3.05 -4.15 1.59
N GLY A 564 2.32 -4.35 2.71
CA GLY A 564 1.44 -3.32 3.28
C GLY A 564 2.23 -2.29 4.06
N VAL A 565 2.94 -2.74 5.10
CA VAL A 565 3.66 -1.88 6.05
C VAL A 565 5.06 -2.42 6.31
N TYR A 566 6.04 -1.52 6.38
CA TYR A 566 7.38 -1.83 6.88
C TYR A 566 7.79 -0.93 8.05
N SER A 567 8.16 -1.55 9.18
CA SER A 567 8.70 -0.88 10.37
C SER A 567 10.22 -1.04 10.43
N GLU A 568 10.95 0.06 10.25
CA GLU A 568 12.41 0.07 10.28
C GLU A 568 12.96 0.40 11.66
N GLY A 569 13.96 -0.35 12.12
CA GLY A 569 14.72 -0.03 13.32
C GLY A 569 16.18 -0.45 13.18
N ASN A 570 17.08 0.28 13.85
CA ASN A 570 18.51 -0.01 13.88
C ASN A 570 18.99 -0.08 15.34
N GLU A 571 19.52 -1.24 15.72
CA GLU A 571 20.02 -1.52 17.06
C GLU A 571 21.27 -0.69 17.46
N TYR A 572 22.07 -0.27 16.47
CA TYR A 572 23.28 0.55 16.70
C TYR A 572 22.98 2.04 16.79
N LEU A 573 21.79 2.46 16.33
CA LEU A 573 21.30 3.83 16.41
C LEU A 573 20.21 3.89 17.48
N VAL A 574 19.00 4.31 17.11
CA VAL A 574 17.82 4.23 17.97
C VAL A 574 16.76 3.34 17.32
N TYR A 575 16.16 2.52 18.16
CA TYR A 575 15.13 1.57 17.81
C TYR A 575 13.77 2.27 17.69
N SER A 576 13.03 2.05 16.60
CA SER A 576 11.68 2.60 16.42
C SER A 576 10.60 1.54 16.65
N THR A 577 9.40 1.96 17.08
CA THR A 577 8.26 1.08 17.32
C THR A 577 7.00 1.60 16.62
N LEU A 578 6.44 0.77 15.74
CA LEU A 578 5.14 0.99 15.12
C LEU A 578 4.01 0.52 16.05
N HIS A 579 2.99 1.36 16.22
CA HIS A 579 1.77 1.02 16.96
C HIS A 579 0.60 0.75 16.01
N ILE A 580 -0.10 -0.36 16.24
CA ILE A 580 -1.27 -0.78 15.49
C ILE A 580 -2.39 -1.14 16.47
N GLU A 581 -3.62 -0.78 16.14
CA GLU A 581 -4.81 -1.09 16.94
C GLU A 581 -5.89 -1.71 16.05
N ASN A 582 -6.65 -2.67 16.60
CA ASN A 582 -7.85 -3.27 16.00
C ASN A 582 -7.64 -3.74 14.56
N ALA A 583 -6.59 -4.54 14.32
CA ALA A 583 -6.13 -4.88 12.97
C ALA A 583 -6.56 -6.27 12.50
N LEU A 584 -7.04 -6.36 11.27
CA LEU A 584 -7.22 -7.61 10.53
C LEU A 584 -6.13 -7.74 9.48
N VAL A 585 -5.21 -8.69 9.67
CA VAL A 585 -4.11 -8.99 8.74
C VAL A 585 -4.42 -10.30 8.01
N VAL A 586 -4.97 -10.18 6.79
CA VAL A 586 -5.56 -11.32 6.06
C VAL A 586 -5.30 -11.29 4.56
N GLY A 587 -5.14 -12.46 3.95
CA GLY A 587 -5.06 -12.58 2.49
C GLY A 587 -3.85 -11.88 1.88
N ASN A 588 -2.81 -11.64 2.68
CA ASN A 588 -1.53 -11.15 2.20
C ASN A 588 -0.67 -12.32 1.74
N HIS A 589 0.29 -12.03 0.86
CA HIS A 589 1.12 -13.05 0.25
C HIS A 589 2.60 -12.70 0.32
N ALA A 590 3.41 -13.64 0.80
CA ALA A 590 4.86 -13.57 0.76
C ALA A 590 5.43 -14.57 -0.25
N SER A 591 6.22 -14.09 -1.22
CA SER A 591 6.89 -15.02 -2.16
C SER A 591 8.06 -15.78 -1.51
N LYS A 592 8.39 -15.47 -0.24
CA LYS A 592 9.31 -16.24 0.59
C LYS A 592 8.69 -16.53 1.95
N GLN A 593 8.72 -15.56 2.86
CA GLN A 593 8.47 -15.80 4.28
C GLN A 593 7.51 -14.79 4.89
N GLY A 594 6.61 -15.26 5.76
CA GLY A 594 5.73 -14.40 6.55
C GLY A 594 4.70 -13.70 5.69
N GLY A 595 3.68 -14.42 5.23
CA GLY A 595 2.60 -13.82 4.43
C GLY A 595 1.89 -12.69 5.17
N GLY A 596 1.49 -12.95 6.42
CA GLY A 596 0.90 -11.95 7.31
C GLY A 596 1.96 -11.01 7.88
N MET A 597 2.88 -11.56 8.67
CA MET A 597 3.92 -10.81 9.38
C MET A 597 5.30 -11.47 9.25
N TRP A 598 6.34 -10.66 9.11
CA TRP A 598 7.74 -11.13 9.09
C TRP A 598 8.65 -10.23 9.92
N PHE A 599 9.50 -10.84 10.75
CA PHE A 599 10.46 -10.15 11.60
C PHE A 599 11.89 -10.65 11.41
N CYS A 600 12.78 -9.69 11.14
CA CYS A 600 14.23 -9.84 11.15
C CYS A 600 14.75 -10.15 12.58
N PRO A 601 16.00 -10.66 12.76
CA PRO A 601 16.63 -10.80 14.08
C PRO A 601 16.60 -9.61 15.02
N THR A 602 16.50 -8.39 14.50
CA THR A 602 16.42 -7.16 15.30
C THR A 602 14.98 -6.71 15.57
N GLY A 603 13.97 -7.40 15.02
CA GLY A 603 12.56 -7.03 15.16
C GLY A 603 11.95 -7.47 16.49
N ASP A 604 11.08 -6.62 17.06
CA ASP A 604 10.31 -6.87 18.29
C ASP A 604 8.83 -6.97 17.92
N ALA A 605 8.16 -8.03 18.37
CA ALA A 605 6.81 -8.33 17.98
C ALA A 605 5.94 -8.58 19.21
N LYS A 606 4.97 -7.68 19.46
CA LYS A 606 4.01 -7.82 20.53
C LYS A 606 2.60 -7.71 19.98
N VAL A 607 1.93 -8.85 19.84
CA VAL A 607 0.53 -8.94 19.43
C VAL A 607 -0.30 -9.32 20.64
N TYR A 608 -1.17 -8.43 21.05
CA TYR A 608 -2.10 -8.63 22.15
C TYR A 608 -3.54 -8.79 21.66
N VAL A 609 -4.45 -9.13 22.58
CA VAL A 609 -5.87 -9.36 22.27
C VAL A 609 -6.74 -8.11 22.42
N GLN A 610 -6.52 -7.31 23.47
CA GLN A 610 -7.29 -6.09 23.71
C GLN A 610 -6.83 -5.02 22.72
N ASP A 611 -7.78 -4.47 21.97
CA ASP A 611 -7.53 -3.56 20.84
C ASP A 611 -6.52 -4.16 19.84
N GLY A 612 -6.51 -5.49 19.76
CA GLY A 612 -5.45 -6.31 19.19
C GLY A 612 -5.51 -6.55 17.70
N GLY A 613 -4.85 -7.61 17.27
CA GLY A 613 -4.80 -8.02 15.86
C GLY A 613 -5.28 -9.46 15.64
N LEU A 614 -6.05 -9.67 14.57
CA LEU A 614 -6.32 -10.99 14.00
C LEU A 614 -5.42 -11.22 12.79
N ILE A 615 -4.49 -12.17 12.90
CA ILE A 615 -3.60 -12.57 11.80
C ILE A 615 -3.99 -13.98 11.35
N ALA A 616 -4.59 -14.09 10.17
CA ALA A 616 -5.08 -15.36 9.64
C ALA A 616 -5.24 -15.33 8.12
N GLY A 617 -5.23 -16.52 7.50
CA GLY A 617 -5.55 -16.67 6.08
C GLY A 617 -4.56 -15.97 5.15
N ASN A 618 -3.31 -15.78 5.58
CA ASN A 618 -2.23 -15.29 4.73
C ASN A 618 -1.50 -16.49 4.10
N THR A 619 -0.60 -16.22 3.14
CA THR A 619 0.14 -17.27 2.44
C THR A 619 1.60 -16.91 2.26
N ALA A 620 2.50 -17.89 2.36
CA ALA A 620 3.91 -17.76 2.05
C ALA A 620 4.43 -18.97 1.26
N ASP A 621 5.22 -18.73 0.21
CA ASP A 621 5.73 -19.82 -0.64
C ASP A 621 6.75 -20.72 0.09
N GLU A 622 7.59 -20.15 0.95
CA GLU A 622 8.66 -20.90 1.61
C GLU A 622 8.34 -21.28 3.05
N ALA A 623 8.00 -20.33 3.93
CA ALA A 623 7.70 -20.62 5.33
C ALA A 623 6.83 -19.55 6.00
N GLY A 624 5.96 -20.00 6.91
CA GLY A 624 5.16 -19.17 7.79
C GLY A 624 4.17 -18.32 7.03
N ASP A 625 3.03 -18.91 6.72
CA ASP A 625 1.90 -18.22 6.10
C ASP A 625 1.48 -16.98 6.88
N ASP A 626 1.33 -17.08 8.20
CA ASP A 626 0.78 -16.01 9.03
C ASP A 626 1.85 -15.21 9.75
N VAL A 627 2.83 -15.86 10.39
CA VAL A 627 3.89 -15.17 11.14
C VAL A 627 5.24 -15.86 10.96
N VAL A 628 6.28 -15.08 10.70
CA VAL A 628 7.68 -15.48 10.81
C VAL A 628 8.38 -14.57 11.81
N PHE A 629 9.07 -15.16 12.78
CA PHE A 629 9.90 -14.45 13.74
C PHE A 629 11.26 -15.13 13.85
N THR A 630 12.31 -14.37 13.59
CA THR A 630 13.69 -14.85 13.67
C THR A 630 14.32 -14.39 14.98
N GLY A 631 14.41 -15.26 15.98
CA GLY A 631 15.15 -15.01 17.22
C GLY A 631 16.53 -15.66 17.23
N SER A 632 17.40 -15.20 18.13
CA SER A 632 18.66 -15.84 18.48
C SER A 632 18.82 -15.91 20.01
N GLU A 633 19.66 -16.83 20.49
CA GLU A 633 19.91 -16.98 21.93
C GLU A 633 20.56 -15.70 22.49
N GLY A 634 19.98 -15.12 23.55
CA GLY A 634 20.43 -13.86 24.12
C GLY A 634 19.94 -12.60 23.38
N ALA A 635 19.09 -12.75 22.37
CA ALA A 635 18.50 -11.61 21.65
C ALA A 635 17.69 -10.70 22.60
N LYS A 636 17.81 -9.39 22.36
CA LYS A 636 17.10 -8.35 23.11
C LYS A 636 15.60 -8.31 22.79
N TYR A 637 15.26 -8.60 21.53
CA TYR A 637 13.93 -8.43 20.95
C TYR A 637 13.15 -9.74 21.01
N LYS A 638 11.85 -9.62 21.25
CA LYS A 638 11.04 -10.74 21.72
C LYS A 638 9.72 -10.84 20.98
N LEU A 639 9.19 -12.05 20.99
CA LEU A 639 7.89 -12.42 20.46
C LEU A 639 6.90 -12.60 21.61
N THR A 640 5.80 -11.87 21.52
CA THR A 640 4.55 -12.15 22.24
C THR A 640 3.44 -12.25 21.22
N LEU A 641 2.74 -13.39 21.18
CA LEU A 641 1.57 -13.60 20.32
C LEU A 641 0.36 -13.95 21.17
N ALA A 642 -0.74 -13.26 20.92
CA ALA A 642 -2.02 -13.60 21.50
C ALA A 642 -2.46 -15.00 21.03
N ASP A 643 -2.93 -15.80 21.97
CA ASP A 643 -3.63 -17.07 21.76
C ASP A 643 -5.13 -16.89 21.55
N ARG A 644 -5.55 -15.63 21.32
CA ARG A 644 -6.93 -15.25 21.07
C ARG A 644 -7.05 -14.21 19.98
N ALA A 645 -8.11 -14.34 19.19
CA ALA A 645 -8.60 -13.31 18.29
C ALA A 645 -9.25 -12.17 19.10
N PRO A 646 -9.32 -10.95 18.53
CA PRO A 646 -10.28 -9.94 18.99
C PRO A 646 -11.65 -10.56 19.25
N GLY A 647 -12.34 -10.15 20.31
CA GLY A 647 -13.59 -10.80 20.77
C GLY A 647 -13.41 -12.09 21.59
N GLY A 648 -12.18 -12.59 21.76
CA GLY A 648 -11.83 -13.63 22.75
C GLY A 648 -11.83 -15.07 22.25
N GLY A 649 -12.07 -15.31 20.96
CA GLY A 649 -11.98 -16.64 20.35
C GLY A 649 -10.58 -17.23 20.37
N LYS A 650 -10.43 -18.51 20.71
CA LYS A 650 -9.12 -19.20 20.71
C LYS A 650 -8.46 -19.20 19.33
N VAL A 651 -7.16 -18.94 19.31
CA VAL A 651 -6.28 -19.04 18.15
C VAL A 651 -5.16 -20.03 18.48
N LEU A 652 -5.05 -21.06 17.66
CA LEU A 652 -3.99 -22.06 17.77
C LEU A 652 -2.88 -21.75 16.78
N TRP A 653 -1.65 -21.70 17.26
CA TRP A 653 -0.46 -21.46 16.45
C TRP A 653 0.27 -22.76 16.18
N TYR A 654 0.31 -23.18 14.92
CA TYR A 654 1.05 -24.36 14.50
C TYR A 654 2.31 -23.96 13.75
N ARG A 655 3.32 -24.82 13.81
CA ARG A 655 4.53 -24.67 13.00
C ARG A 655 4.16 -24.82 11.52
N ASP A 656 4.70 -23.94 10.68
CA ASP A 656 4.47 -23.94 9.24
C ASP A 656 5.79 -23.74 8.49
N GLY A 657 6.56 -24.81 8.38
CA GLY A 657 7.92 -24.77 7.87
C GLY A 657 8.97 -24.46 8.92
N GLY A 658 10.21 -24.34 8.47
CA GLY A 658 11.38 -24.14 9.33
C GLY A 658 12.27 -23.02 8.83
N LEU A 659 13.05 -22.50 9.77
CA LEU A 659 14.04 -21.46 9.53
C LEU A 659 15.41 -21.98 9.94
N PHE A 660 16.43 -21.55 9.22
CA PHE A 660 17.83 -21.82 9.47
C PHE A 660 18.59 -20.50 9.51
N ASN A 661 19.28 -20.22 10.61
CA ASN A 661 20.00 -18.96 10.81
C ASN A 661 21.48 -19.26 11.12
N PRO A 662 22.34 -19.42 10.10
CA PRO A 662 23.72 -19.80 10.33
C PRO A 662 24.56 -18.68 10.94
N ASP A 663 24.32 -17.40 10.60
CA ASP A 663 24.96 -16.22 11.21
C ASP A 663 24.30 -14.88 10.75
N GLY A 664 23.73 -14.12 11.69
CA GLY A 664 23.58 -12.64 11.66
C GLY A 664 22.77 -11.93 10.56
N THR A 665 22.05 -12.64 9.69
CA THR A 665 21.30 -12.05 8.54
C THR A 665 19.86 -12.57 8.47
N ILE A 666 19.10 -12.21 7.42
CA ILE A 666 17.76 -12.76 7.15
C ILE A 666 17.83 -14.30 7.19
N ALA A 667 16.97 -14.94 7.99
CA ALA A 667 16.98 -16.40 8.12
C ALA A 667 16.63 -17.08 6.79
N ALA A 668 17.41 -18.11 6.45
CA ALA A 668 17.12 -18.97 5.31
C ALA A 668 15.99 -19.94 5.66
N THR A 669 15.22 -20.37 4.66
CA THR A 669 14.21 -21.42 4.86
C THR A 669 14.88 -22.78 5.04
N ASN A 670 14.40 -23.55 6.01
CA ASN A 670 14.78 -24.95 6.20
C ASN A 670 13.72 -25.87 5.57
N PRO A 671 13.98 -26.48 4.41
CA PRO A 671 13.01 -27.31 3.70
C PRO A 671 12.74 -28.67 4.38
N ASP A 672 13.57 -29.09 5.34
CA ASP A 672 13.40 -30.37 6.05
C ASP A 672 12.29 -30.31 7.10
N VAL A 673 11.82 -29.10 7.45
CA VAL A 673 10.71 -28.90 8.37
C VAL A 673 9.42 -28.77 7.57
N PRO A 674 8.45 -29.68 7.74
CA PRO A 674 7.21 -29.66 6.96
C PRO A 674 6.41 -28.37 7.14
N ARG A 675 5.72 -27.97 6.06
CA ARG A 675 4.66 -26.97 6.09
C ARG A 675 3.42 -27.52 6.80
N PHE A 676 2.58 -26.61 7.30
CA PHE A 676 1.29 -26.96 7.88
C PHE A 676 0.39 -27.63 6.83
N VAL A 677 -0.34 -28.67 7.23
CA VAL A 677 -1.30 -29.36 6.37
C VAL A 677 -2.66 -29.41 7.07
N GLU A 678 -3.69 -28.88 6.43
CA GLU A 678 -5.06 -28.93 6.96
C GLU A 678 -5.53 -30.40 7.14
N GLY A 679 -6.04 -30.72 8.33
CA GLY A 679 -6.42 -32.09 8.72
C GLY A 679 -5.24 -33.06 8.91
N GLY A 680 -3.99 -32.59 8.75
CA GLY A 680 -2.78 -33.36 8.96
C GLY A 680 -2.31 -33.39 10.41
N ASN A 681 -1.24 -34.17 10.68
CA ASN A 681 -0.56 -34.16 11.97
C ASN A 681 0.47 -33.02 12.03
N ASN A 682 0.09 -31.90 12.63
CA ASN A 682 0.93 -30.70 12.74
C ASN A 682 1.62 -30.53 14.10
N GLY A 683 1.57 -31.57 14.95
CA GLY A 683 2.03 -31.49 16.35
C GLY A 683 1.09 -30.66 17.23
N GLU A 684 1.59 -30.28 18.41
CA GLU A 684 0.83 -29.48 19.38
C GLU A 684 0.90 -27.98 19.08
N PRO A 685 -0.16 -27.21 19.40
CA PRO A 685 -0.13 -25.75 19.34
C PRO A 685 1.00 -25.15 20.18
N LEU A 686 1.57 -24.05 19.70
CA LEU A 686 2.65 -23.31 20.33
C LEU A 686 2.13 -22.02 20.95
N SER A 687 2.80 -21.55 22.01
CA SER A 687 2.48 -20.30 22.71
C SER A 687 3.74 -19.49 22.96
N PHE A 688 3.68 -18.17 22.80
CA PHE A 688 4.83 -17.29 22.93
C PHE A 688 4.49 -16.07 23.79
N THR A 689 5.23 -15.91 24.88
CA THR A 689 5.18 -14.73 25.73
C THR A 689 6.61 -14.35 26.07
N ASP A 690 7.02 -13.16 25.64
CA ASP A 690 8.34 -12.60 25.93
C ASP A 690 9.50 -13.56 25.56
N ALA A 691 9.35 -14.28 24.43
CA ALA A 691 10.22 -15.36 23.99
C ALA A 691 11.12 -14.95 22.80
N THR A 692 12.23 -15.65 22.57
CA THR A 692 13.14 -15.41 21.42
C THR A 692 13.22 -16.62 20.48
N PRO A 693 12.08 -17.11 19.94
CA PRO A 693 12.08 -18.31 19.13
C PRO A 693 12.64 -18.04 17.73
N ASN A 694 13.09 -19.08 17.04
CA ASN A 694 13.28 -19.05 15.59
C ASN A 694 12.15 -19.89 14.95
N ILE A 695 11.09 -19.22 14.48
CA ILE A 695 9.81 -19.88 14.18
C ILE A 695 9.06 -19.31 12.98
N ALA A 696 8.38 -20.20 12.26
CA ALA A 696 7.43 -19.91 11.19
C ALA A 696 6.09 -20.56 11.56
N LEU A 697 4.98 -19.81 11.46
CA LEU A 697 3.70 -20.15 12.06
C LEU A 697 2.52 -19.97 11.11
N LYS A 698 1.53 -20.85 11.29
CA LYS A 698 0.17 -20.80 10.76
C LYS A 698 -0.80 -20.62 11.93
N SER A 699 -1.75 -19.70 11.81
CA SER A 699 -2.87 -19.61 12.75
C SER A 699 -4.04 -20.48 12.28
N VAL A 700 -4.72 -21.09 13.25
CA VAL A 700 -5.90 -21.95 13.06
C VAL A 700 -6.95 -21.60 14.10
N MET A 701 -8.19 -21.44 13.66
CA MET A 701 -9.37 -21.14 14.48
C MET A 701 -10.63 -21.58 13.74
N SER A 702 -11.79 -21.59 14.40
CA SER A 702 -13.07 -21.86 13.73
C SER A 702 -13.54 -20.67 12.89
N ASP A 703 -14.39 -20.93 11.90
CA ASP A 703 -15.01 -19.88 11.08
C ASP A 703 -15.80 -18.88 11.93
N GLU A 704 -16.50 -19.37 12.97
CA GLU A 704 -17.26 -18.50 13.87
C GLU A 704 -16.35 -17.56 14.67
N VAL A 705 -15.20 -18.06 15.15
CA VAL A 705 -14.18 -17.25 15.84
C VAL A 705 -13.55 -16.25 14.88
N TYR A 706 -13.21 -16.67 13.66
CA TYR A 706 -12.67 -15.78 12.64
C TYR A 706 -13.65 -14.64 12.30
N ASN A 707 -14.93 -14.96 12.11
CA ASN A 707 -15.97 -13.98 11.78
C ASN A 707 -16.21 -13.00 12.95
N LEU A 708 -16.30 -13.51 14.18
CA LEU A 708 -16.42 -12.67 15.37
C LEU A 708 -15.22 -11.73 15.48
N GLY A 709 -13.99 -12.26 15.40
CA GLY A 709 -12.79 -11.46 15.56
C GLY A 709 -12.58 -10.45 14.43
N SER A 710 -12.87 -10.82 13.19
CA SER A 710 -12.84 -9.88 12.06
C SER A 710 -13.84 -8.74 12.26
N GLY A 711 -15.02 -9.01 12.80
CA GLY A 711 -16.02 -7.99 13.14
C GLY A 711 -15.61 -7.04 14.28
N GLN A 712 -14.52 -7.35 15.00
CA GLN A 712 -13.96 -6.53 16.09
C GLN A 712 -12.73 -5.73 15.64
N THR A 713 -12.52 -5.57 14.34
CA THR A 713 -11.39 -4.82 13.77
C THR A 713 -11.86 -3.59 13.01
N SER A 714 -11.05 -2.54 13.01
CA SER A 714 -11.31 -1.28 12.28
C SER A 714 -10.24 -0.96 11.24
N LEU A 715 -9.05 -1.58 11.33
CA LEU A 715 -7.99 -1.52 10.33
C LEU A 715 -7.90 -2.85 9.59
N THR A 716 -7.91 -2.82 8.26
CA THR A 716 -7.70 -4.03 7.44
C THR A 716 -6.42 -3.92 6.62
N ILE A 717 -5.52 -4.89 6.75
CA ILE A 717 -4.28 -5.04 5.98
C ILE A 717 -4.41 -6.29 5.12
N THR A 718 -4.67 -6.13 3.81
CA THR A 718 -5.06 -7.25 2.95
C THR A 718 -4.57 -7.21 1.51
N GLY A 719 -4.35 -8.39 0.91
CA GLY A 719 -3.98 -8.50 -0.50
C GLY A 719 -2.59 -7.94 -0.84
N ASN A 720 -1.80 -7.58 0.16
CA ASN A 720 -0.48 -7.00 -0.04
C ASN A 720 0.56 -8.09 -0.34
N LYS A 721 1.63 -7.72 -1.03
CA LYS A 721 2.65 -8.64 -1.56
C LYS A 721 4.06 -8.18 -1.25
N ALA A 722 4.93 -9.10 -0.83
CA ALA A 722 6.37 -8.88 -0.71
C ALA A 722 7.13 -10.21 -0.74
N PRO A 723 8.46 -10.25 -0.92
CA PRO A 723 9.23 -11.44 -0.57
C PRO A 723 9.14 -11.78 0.92
N HIS A 724 9.24 -10.78 1.79
CA HIS A 724 9.19 -10.95 3.24
C HIS A 724 8.14 -10.04 3.89
N GLY A 725 7.18 -10.61 4.62
CA GLY A 725 6.14 -9.79 5.27
C GLY A 725 5.16 -9.23 4.25
N GLY A 726 4.31 -10.08 3.67
CA GLY A 726 3.32 -9.64 2.67
C GLY A 726 2.44 -8.51 3.22
N GLY A 727 1.89 -8.70 4.42
CA GLY A 727 1.17 -7.67 5.16
C GLY A 727 2.12 -6.70 5.86
N ILE A 728 2.82 -7.18 6.89
CA ILE A 728 3.71 -6.39 7.75
C ILE A 728 5.11 -7.01 7.73
N GLY A 729 6.13 -6.20 7.45
CA GLY A 729 7.52 -6.56 7.64
C GLY A 729 8.17 -5.66 8.69
N ALA A 730 9.12 -6.18 9.46
CA ALA A 730 9.83 -5.35 10.42
C ALA A 730 11.25 -5.84 10.73
N ASN A 731 12.15 -4.87 10.89
CA ASN A 731 13.38 -5.03 11.67
C ASN A 731 13.42 -4.08 12.89
N GLY A 732 12.45 -3.17 12.98
CA GLY A 732 12.09 -2.42 14.20
C GLY A 732 10.99 -3.11 15.01
N GLY A 733 10.41 -2.37 15.95
CA GLY A 733 9.34 -2.85 16.82
C GLY A 733 7.97 -2.73 16.16
N VAL A 734 7.10 -3.68 16.48
CA VAL A 734 5.66 -3.64 16.16
C VAL A 734 4.87 -4.06 17.39
N ILE A 735 3.97 -3.19 17.84
CA ILE A 735 3.00 -3.47 18.89
C ILE A 735 1.61 -3.41 18.28
N ILE A 736 0.86 -4.50 18.42
CA ILE A 736 -0.55 -4.59 18.04
C ILE A 736 -1.39 -4.76 19.31
N GLY A 737 -2.18 -3.75 19.65
CA GLY A 737 -3.05 -3.74 20.83
C GLY A 737 -2.34 -3.55 22.16
N LYS A 738 -3.02 -3.94 23.25
CA LYS A 738 -2.65 -3.68 24.65
C LYS A 738 -2.59 -4.97 25.46
N SER A 739 -1.66 -5.04 26.41
CA SER A 739 -1.43 -6.22 27.25
C SER A 739 -2.51 -6.51 28.30
N GLU A 740 -3.57 -5.70 28.34
CA GLU A 740 -4.67 -5.85 29.29
C GLU A 740 -5.52 -7.09 28.95
N ASN A 741 -5.75 -7.96 29.93
CA ASN A 741 -6.63 -9.11 29.79
C ASN A 741 -7.31 -9.47 31.11
N ILE A 742 -8.35 -10.31 31.01
CA ILE A 742 -9.05 -10.89 32.16
C ILE A 742 -9.00 -12.41 32.13
N SER A 743 -9.25 -13.02 33.28
CA SER A 743 -9.42 -14.46 33.42
C SER A 743 -10.73 -14.74 34.15
N ILE A 744 -11.55 -15.62 33.59
CA ILE A 744 -12.86 -15.98 34.13
C ILE A 744 -12.76 -17.38 34.75
N PRO A 745 -12.84 -17.52 36.08
CA PRO A 745 -12.85 -18.83 36.72
C PRO A 745 -14.21 -19.51 36.52
N VAL A 746 -14.18 -20.84 36.40
CA VAL A 746 -15.37 -21.67 36.24
C VAL A 746 -15.26 -22.89 37.16
N LYS A 747 -16.36 -23.19 37.82
CA LYS A 747 -16.49 -24.32 38.74
C LYS A 747 -17.68 -25.20 38.37
N LYS A 748 -17.47 -26.51 38.38
CA LYS A 748 -18.54 -27.49 38.27
C LYS A 748 -18.95 -28.00 39.65
N VAL A 749 -20.26 -28.12 39.86
CA VAL A 749 -20.86 -28.68 41.07
C VAL A 749 -21.86 -29.76 40.70
N TRP A 750 -21.79 -30.89 41.39
CA TRP A 750 -22.80 -31.93 41.34
C TRP A 750 -23.75 -31.76 42.53
N GLY A 751 -25.04 -31.51 42.27
CA GLY A 751 -26.03 -31.25 43.30
C GLY A 751 -26.14 -32.37 44.34
N ASN A 752 -25.82 -33.61 43.94
CA ASN A 752 -25.47 -34.69 44.83
C ASN A 752 -24.29 -35.50 44.25
N PRO A 753 -23.08 -35.40 44.83
CA PRO A 753 -21.87 -36.04 44.30
C PRO A 753 -21.87 -37.57 44.44
N LYS A 754 -22.83 -38.15 45.17
CA LYS A 754 -22.95 -39.62 45.30
C LYS A 754 -23.71 -40.27 44.15
N ILE A 755 -24.46 -39.49 43.38
CA ILE A 755 -25.16 -40.00 42.19
C ILE A 755 -24.13 -40.17 41.07
N PRO A 756 -24.06 -41.33 40.40
CA PRO A 756 -23.09 -41.57 39.32
C PRO A 756 -23.15 -40.49 38.23
N HIS A 757 -22.02 -39.85 37.97
CA HIS A 757 -21.85 -38.81 36.96
C HIS A 757 -20.68 -39.15 36.01
N PRO A 758 -20.59 -38.53 34.83
CA PRO A 758 -19.44 -38.68 33.94
C PRO A 758 -18.12 -38.32 34.62
N GLU A 759 -17.02 -38.89 34.12
CA GLU A 759 -15.66 -38.60 34.61
C GLU A 759 -15.20 -37.17 34.24
N GLU A 760 -15.73 -36.64 33.14
CA GLU A 760 -15.44 -35.30 32.65
C GLU A 760 -16.66 -34.66 31.97
N VAL A 761 -16.69 -33.32 31.95
CA VAL A 761 -17.69 -32.52 31.22
C VAL A 761 -17.00 -31.37 30.49
N ALA A 762 -17.52 -31.00 29.33
CA ALA A 762 -17.06 -29.82 28.58
C ALA A 762 -17.88 -28.58 28.96
N ILE A 763 -17.18 -27.50 29.30
CA ILE A 763 -17.77 -26.17 29.49
C ILE A 763 -17.29 -25.25 28.39
N ASN A 764 -18.25 -24.67 27.68
CA ASN A 764 -18.05 -23.76 26.56
C ASN A 764 -18.21 -22.30 27.03
N LEU A 765 -17.23 -21.45 26.75
CA LEU A 765 -17.34 -20.00 26.90
C LEU A 765 -17.92 -19.41 25.62
N LYS A 766 -18.85 -18.47 25.76
CA LYS A 766 -19.47 -17.76 24.65
C LYS A 766 -19.28 -16.25 24.75
N ASN A 767 -19.14 -15.62 23.59
CA ASN A 767 -19.33 -14.18 23.38
C ASN A 767 -20.50 -14.02 22.41
N GLY A 768 -21.62 -13.49 22.90
CA GLY A 768 -22.90 -13.58 22.21
C GLY A 768 -23.29 -15.04 21.97
N GLU A 769 -23.58 -15.40 20.72
CA GLU A 769 -23.95 -16.77 20.35
C GLU A 769 -22.75 -17.67 19.98
N THR A 770 -21.57 -17.08 19.75
CA THR A 770 -20.38 -17.82 19.31
C THR A 770 -19.71 -18.51 20.49
N VAL A 771 -19.41 -19.81 20.34
CA VAL A 771 -18.51 -20.51 21.27
C VAL A 771 -17.07 -20.12 20.95
N ILE A 772 -16.41 -19.45 21.90
CA ILE A 772 -15.08 -18.87 21.72
C ILE A 772 -13.97 -19.72 22.35
N ASP A 773 -14.33 -20.57 23.30
CA ASP A 773 -13.40 -21.45 24.01
C ASP A 773 -14.17 -22.62 24.65
N SER A 774 -13.51 -23.75 24.88
CA SER A 774 -14.04 -24.87 25.64
C SER A 774 -12.95 -25.45 26.55
N ILE A 775 -13.32 -25.78 27.79
CA ILE A 775 -12.46 -26.46 28.76
C ILE A 775 -13.14 -27.71 29.29
N THR A 776 -12.34 -28.74 29.58
CA THR A 776 -12.80 -29.97 30.21
C THR A 776 -12.61 -29.87 31.72
N LEU A 777 -13.69 -30.07 32.48
CA LEU A 777 -13.66 -30.18 33.95
C LEU A 777 -13.84 -31.64 34.35
N SER A 778 -13.06 -32.09 35.33
CA SER A 778 -13.04 -33.48 35.80
C SER A 778 -12.66 -33.53 37.28
N GLU A 779 -12.71 -34.70 37.90
CA GLU A 779 -12.18 -34.89 39.24
C GLU A 779 -10.66 -34.59 39.31
N GLY A 780 -9.93 -34.84 38.22
CA GLY A 780 -8.49 -34.60 38.14
C GLY A 780 -8.06 -33.13 38.22
N ASN A 781 -8.98 -32.19 37.96
CA ASN A 781 -8.77 -30.76 38.15
C ASN A 781 -9.68 -30.15 39.22
N ASP A 782 -10.13 -30.98 40.17
CA ASP A 782 -11.01 -30.57 41.28
C ASP A 782 -12.31 -29.92 40.80
N TRP A 783 -12.75 -30.25 39.57
CA TRP A 783 -13.91 -29.64 38.91
C TRP A 783 -13.81 -28.10 38.77
N GLU A 784 -12.59 -27.58 38.69
CA GLU A 784 -12.28 -26.16 38.57
C GLU A 784 -11.39 -25.88 37.36
N GLY A 785 -11.60 -24.72 36.73
CA GLY A 785 -10.82 -24.27 35.59
C GLY A 785 -10.97 -22.77 35.37
N ALA A 786 -10.29 -22.23 34.37
CA ALA A 786 -10.43 -20.83 34.00
C ALA A 786 -10.22 -20.61 32.51
N PHE A 787 -10.94 -19.63 31.97
CA PHE A 787 -10.68 -19.07 30.65
C PHE A 787 -9.82 -17.82 30.81
N SER A 788 -8.56 -17.88 30.39
CA SER A 788 -7.57 -16.79 30.57
C SER A 788 -7.28 -16.03 29.28
N ASN A 789 -6.59 -14.89 29.37
CA ASN A 789 -6.20 -14.03 28.23
C ASN A 789 -7.38 -13.42 27.47
N LEU A 790 -8.54 -13.21 28.09
CA LEU A 790 -9.72 -12.67 27.42
C LEU A 790 -9.66 -11.13 27.30
N PRO A 791 -10.14 -10.53 26.19
CA PRO A 791 -10.30 -9.09 26.11
C PRO A 791 -11.42 -8.65 27.06
N ARG A 792 -11.26 -7.47 27.68
CA ARG A 792 -12.29 -6.90 28.55
C ARG A 792 -13.33 -6.14 27.74
N ARG A 793 -12.90 -5.47 26.66
CA ARG A 793 -13.73 -4.57 25.86
C ARG A 793 -13.77 -4.98 24.40
N ASP A 794 -14.93 -4.73 23.79
CA ASP A 794 -15.14 -4.85 22.35
C ASP A 794 -14.55 -3.66 21.58
N ALA A 795 -14.62 -3.70 20.25
CA ALA A 795 -14.10 -2.66 19.37
C ALA A 795 -14.78 -1.28 19.54
N SER A 796 -15.97 -1.22 20.16
CA SER A 796 -16.66 0.04 20.51
C SER A 796 -16.20 0.61 21.85
N GLY A 797 -15.44 -0.17 22.62
CA GLY A 797 -15.02 0.13 23.99
C GLY A 797 -16.02 -0.31 25.06
N ALA A 798 -17.10 -1.02 24.72
CA ALA A 798 -18.05 -1.57 25.68
C ALA A 798 -17.48 -2.83 26.36
N GLU A 799 -17.87 -3.13 27.60
CA GLU A 799 -17.45 -4.37 28.26
C GLU A 799 -18.13 -5.58 27.61
N ILE A 800 -17.37 -6.65 27.41
CA ILE A 800 -17.89 -7.88 26.78
C ILE A 800 -18.66 -8.70 27.82
N GLU A 801 -19.91 -9.01 27.51
CA GLU A 801 -20.75 -9.91 28.30
C GLU A 801 -20.47 -11.37 27.92
N TYR A 802 -19.57 -12.02 28.67
CA TYR A 802 -19.31 -13.45 28.51
C TYR A 802 -20.39 -14.29 29.20
N THR A 803 -20.72 -15.43 28.58
CA THR A 803 -21.58 -16.47 29.19
C THR A 803 -20.93 -17.84 29.05
N VAL A 804 -21.37 -18.82 29.85
CA VAL A 804 -20.93 -20.21 29.71
C VAL A 804 -22.09 -21.13 29.39
N ALA A 805 -21.81 -22.28 28.77
CA ALA A 805 -22.76 -23.36 28.54
C ALA A 805 -22.07 -24.70 28.76
N GLU A 806 -22.76 -25.67 29.35
CA GLU A 806 -22.27 -27.05 29.46
C GLU A 806 -22.85 -27.89 28.34
N ASP A 807 -22.06 -28.80 27.79
CA ASP A 807 -22.58 -29.83 26.88
C ASP A 807 -23.63 -30.69 27.59
N ALA A 808 -24.66 -31.11 26.87
CA ALA A 808 -25.76 -31.85 27.48
C ALA A 808 -25.27 -33.14 28.16
N VAL A 809 -25.45 -33.24 29.47
CA VAL A 809 -25.15 -34.44 30.26
C VAL A 809 -26.40 -35.30 30.38
N GLU A 810 -26.36 -36.52 29.82
CA GLU A 810 -27.50 -37.44 29.86
C GLU A 810 -27.95 -37.73 31.30
N GLY A 811 -29.27 -37.61 31.55
CA GLY A 811 -29.85 -37.85 32.89
C GLY A 811 -29.63 -36.72 33.90
N TYR A 812 -29.18 -35.54 33.46
CA TYR A 812 -29.00 -34.35 34.28
C TYR A 812 -29.61 -33.09 33.65
N SER A 813 -29.98 -32.13 34.51
CA SER A 813 -30.27 -30.75 34.13
C SER A 813 -29.16 -29.83 34.66
N SER A 814 -28.75 -28.84 33.86
CA SER A 814 -27.68 -27.89 34.20
C SER A 814 -28.23 -26.51 34.54
N ALA A 815 -27.69 -25.88 35.60
CA ALA A 815 -28.01 -24.52 36.02
C ALA A 815 -26.72 -23.71 36.22
N ILE A 816 -26.67 -22.51 35.65
CA ILE A 816 -25.49 -21.64 35.67
C ILE A 816 -25.77 -20.42 36.54
N THR A 817 -24.81 -20.07 37.40
CA THR A 817 -24.84 -18.90 38.27
C THR A 817 -23.50 -18.17 38.24
N GLY A 818 -23.47 -16.90 38.63
CA GLY A 818 -22.28 -16.05 38.59
C GLY A 818 -22.21 -15.21 37.31
N ASP A 819 -21.05 -14.59 37.08
CA ASP A 819 -20.78 -13.67 35.96
C ASP A 819 -19.27 -13.64 35.62
N ALA A 820 -18.89 -12.90 34.59
CA ALA A 820 -17.49 -12.81 34.15
C ALA A 820 -16.54 -12.17 35.19
N GLN A 821 -17.06 -11.36 36.12
CA GLN A 821 -16.25 -10.68 37.13
C GLN A 821 -15.97 -11.60 38.33
N GLY A 822 -16.99 -12.35 38.77
CA GLY A 822 -16.92 -13.26 39.91
C GLY A 822 -16.63 -14.72 39.55
N GLY A 823 -16.72 -15.08 38.27
CA GLY A 823 -16.67 -16.46 37.78
C GLY A 823 -18.03 -17.13 37.69
N PHE A 824 -18.07 -18.27 37.00
CA PHE A 824 -19.28 -19.06 36.80
C PHE A 824 -19.28 -20.35 37.64
N THR A 825 -20.44 -20.73 38.15
CA THR A 825 -20.68 -22.05 38.75
C THR A 825 -21.77 -22.78 37.98
N VAL A 826 -21.44 -23.96 37.46
CA VAL A 826 -22.33 -24.83 36.70
C VAL A 826 -22.77 -26.00 37.59
N THR A 827 -24.05 -26.06 37.93
CA THR A 827 -24.61 -27.06 38.85
C THR A 827 -25.46 -28.09 38.10
N ASN A 828 -25.09 -29.36 38.16
CA ASN A 828 -25.91 -30.45 37.62
C ASN A 828 -26.79 -31.10 38.69
N THR A 829 -28.07 -31.27 38.36
CA THR A 829 -29.06 -31.99 39.18
C THR A 829 -29.59 -33.18 38.39
N SER A 830 -29.62 -34.37 39.01
CA SER A 830 -30.10 -35.58 38.32
C SER A 830 -31.57 -35.47 37.95
N THR A 831 -31.89 -35.84 36.72
CA THR A 831 -33.25 -35.96 36.17
C THR A 831 -33.61 -37.41 35.86
N ALA A 832 -32.75 -38.36 36.25
CA ALA A 832 -32.96 -39.78 36.03
C ALA A 832 -34.25 -40.25 36.69
N THR A 833 -35.11 -40.92 35.92
CA THR A 833 -36.37 -41.48 36.39
C THR A 833 -36.48 -42.96 36.07
N VAL A 834 -37.33 -43.66 36.83
CA VAL A 834 -37.72 -45.05 36.61
C VAL A 834 -39.23 -45.15 36.51
N ASN A 835 -39.68 -46.15 35.74
CA ASN A 835 -41.09 -46.47 35.60
C ASN A 835 -41.35 -47.82 36.27
N VAL A 836 -42.42 -47.93 37.03
CA VAL A 836 -42.82 -49.16 37.73
C VAL A 836 -44.10 -49.68 37.10
N PRO A 837 -44.01 -50.65 36.16
CA PRO A 837 -45.20 -51.26 35.58
C PRO A 837 -45.88 -52.16 36.60
N VAL A 838 -47.21 -52.17 36.56
CA VAL A 838 -48.06 -52.97 37.44
C VAL A 838 -49.02 -53.77 36.59
N GLU A 839 -49.03 -55.10 36.79
CA GLU A 839 -49.99 -56.00 36.16
C GLU A 839 -50.68 -56.82 37.25
N LYS A 840 -52.02 -56.79 37.26
CA LYS A 840 -52.81 -57.63 38.15
C LYS A 840 -53.24 -58.91 37.44
N LYS A 841 -53.01 -60.03 38.13
CA LYS A 841 -53.51 -61.35 37.72
C LYS A 841 -54.49 -61.86 38.77
N TRP A 842 -55.64 -62.33 38.31
CA TRP A 842 -56.68 -62.90 39.16
C TRP A 842 -56.63 -64.43 39.12
N VAL A 843 -56.79 -65.07 40.28
CA VAL A 843 -57.01 -66.51 40.41
C VAL A 843 -58.43 -66.70 40.94
N GLY A 844 -59.38 -66.92 40.02
CA GLY A 844 -60.82 -66.84 40.28
C GLY A 844 -61.51 -65.78 39.39
N PRO A 845 -62.81 -65.50 39.57
CA PRO A 845 -63.46 -64.37 38.89
C PRO A 845 -62.77 -63.05 39.26
N ALA A 846 -62.60 -62.12 38.33
CA ALA A 846 -62.01 -60.81 38.64
C ALA A 846 -63.02 -59.92 39.40
N ALA A 847 -62.55 -59.10 40.34
CA ALA A 847 -63.35 -58.03 40.93
C ALA A 847 -63.56 -56.88 39.93
N ASP A 848 -64.44 -55.91 40.24
CA ASP A 848 -64.68 -54.76 39.35
C ASP A 848 -63.43 -53.87 39.18
N LYS A 849 -62.60 -53.79 40.23
CA LYS A 849 -61.32 -53.03 40.24
C LYS A 849 -60.38 -53.47 41.36
N ALA A 850 -59.10 -53.12 41.23
CA ALA A 850 -58.10 -53.20 42.28
C ALA A 850 -57.28 -51.90 42.35
N THR A 851 -56.96 -51.43 43.55
CA THR A 851 -56.12 -50.24 43.76
C THR A 851 -54.75 -50.69 44.23
N VAL A 852 -53.71 -50.28 43.51
CA VAL A 852 -52.31 -50.56 43.85
C VAL A 852 -51.63 -49.25 44.23
N ARG A 853 -51.00 -49.21 45.40
CA ARG A 853 -50.18 -48.09 45.90
C ARG A 853 -48.72 -48.32 45.60
N LEU A 854 -48.00 -47.23 45.33
CA LEU A 854 -46.56 -47.23 45.20
C LEU A 854 -45.92 -47.08 46.58
N LEU A 855 -44.93 -47.92 46.88
CA LEU A 855 -44.04 -47.77 48.03
C LEU A 855 -42.66 -47.33 47.52
N ALA A 856 -42.03 -46.38 48.21
CA ALA A 856 -40.65 -45.95 47.97
C ALA A 856 -39.82 -46.23 49.23
N GLY A 857 -38.80 -47.09 49.13
CA GLY A 857 -38.01 -47.52 50.29
C GLY A 857 -38.86 -48.18 51.39
N GLY A 858 -39.94 -48.87 51.00
CA GLY A 858 -40.89 -49.53 51.90
C GLY A 858 -41.89 -48.60 52.61
N GLN A 859 -41.90 -47.30 52.32
CA GLN A 859 -42.89 -46.33 52.84
C GLN A 859 -43.90 -45.95 51.76
N ASP A 860 -45.14 -45.63 52.15
CA ASP A 860 -46.19 -45.19 51.21
C ASP A 860 -45.74 -43.89 50.49
N ALA A 861 -45.62 -43.97 49.17
CA ALA A 861 -45.20 -42.85 48.33
C ALA A 861 -46.37 -41.90 47.97
N GLY A 862 -47.58 -42.18 48.46
CA GLY A 862 -48.77 -41.35 48.26
C GLY A 862 -49.32 -41.36 46.84
N LYS A 863 -48.85 -42.28 45.98
CA LYS A 863 -49.34 -42.49 44.61
C LYS A 863 -50.05 -43.84 44.53
N SER A 864 -51.17 -43.89 43.80
CA SER A 864 -51.87 -45.14 43.51
C SER A 864 -52.41 -45.17 42.08
N VAL A 865 -52.61 -46.37 41.55
CA VAL A 865 -53.25 -46.64 40.27
C VAL A 865 -54.40 -47.60 40.46
N GLU A 866 -55.45 -47.44 39.66
CA GLU A 866 -56.60 -48.35 39.63
C GLU A 866 -56.47 -49.28 38.41
N LEU A 867 -56.59 -50.58 38.64
CA LEU A 867 -56.58 -51.63 37.61
C LEU A 867 -57.99 -52.18 37.47
N ASN A 868 -58.48 -52.33 36.24
CA ASN A 868 -59.81 -52.85 35.94
C ASN A 868 -59.83 -53.50 34.53
N GLU A 869 -60.98 -54.04 34.13
CA GLU A 869 -61.10 -54.70 32.82
C GLU A 869 -60.82 -53.74 31.64
N SER A 870 -61.22 -52.46 31.76
CA SER A 870 -61.08 -51.48 30.68
C SER A 870 -59.62 -51.10 30.37
N ASN A 871 -58.70 -51.20 31.34
CA ASN A 871 -57.26 -51.03 31.14
C ASN A 871 -56.50 -52.37 31.04
N GLY A 872 -57.21 -53.48 30.87
CA GLY A 872 -56.62 -54.81 30.76
C GLY A 872 -55.82 -55.22 31.99
N TRP A 873 -56.14 -54.68 33.16
CA TRP A 873 -55.46 -54.92 34.43
C TRP A 873 -53.98 -54.53 34.44
N LYS A 874 -53.61 -53.53 33.64
CA LYS A 874 -52.24 -52.98 33.56
C LYS A 874 -52.22 -51.47 33.75
N ALA A 875 -51.23 -50.99 34.50
CA ALA A 875 -50.88 -49.59 34.62
C ALA A 875 -49.37 -49.44 34.83
N SER A 876 -48.87 -48.21 34.92
CA SER A 876 -47.48 -47.94 35.25
C SER A 876 -47.40 -46.66 36.09
N PHE A 877 -46.54 -46.65 37.11
CA PHE A 877 -46.12 -45.42 37.75
C PHE A 877 -44.93 -44.88 36.96
N GLU A 878 -45.14 -43.78 36.24
CA GLU A 878 -44.14 -43.22 35.34
C GLU A 878 -43.40 -42.02 35.97
N GLY A 879 -42.16 -41.80 35.53
CA GLY A 879 -41.37 -40.62 35.86
C GLY A 879 -40.99 -40.50 37.34
N LEU A 880 -40.77 -41.63 38.04
CA LEU A 880 -40.39 -41.63 39.45
C LEU A 880 -38.90 -41.32 39.58
N PRO A 881 -38.46 -40.43 40.50
CA PRO A 881 -37.04 -40.16 40.70
C PRO A 881 -36.26 -41.45 40.95
N LYS A 882 -35.15 -41.65 40.25
CA LYS A 882 -34.33 -42.86 40.43
C LYS A 882 -33.57 -42.85 41.76
N TYR A 883 -33.15 -41.68 42.23
CA TYR A 883 -32.31 -41.51 43.42
C TYR A 883 -33.00 -40.66 44.48
N ASP A 884 -32.72 -40.95 45.76
CA ASP A 884 -33.17 -40.15 46.89
C ASP A 884 -32.24 -38.94 47.19
N ALA A 885 -32.59 -38.14 48.20
CA ALA A 885 -31.77 -37.01 48.63
C ALA A 885 -30.38 -37.40 49.16
N SER A 886 -30.17 -38.67 49.54
CA SER A 886 -28.87 -39.20 49.98
C SER A 886 -27.99 -39.67 48.82
N GLY A 887 -28.57 -39.79 47.61
CA GLY A 887 -27.91 -40.28 46.40
C GLY A 887 -28.03 -41.80 46.20
N SER A 888 -28.85 -42.47 47.00
CA SER A 888 -29.09 -43.92 46.90
C SER A 888 -30.23 -44.20 45.92
N GLU A 889 -30.16 -45.31 45.17
CA GLU A 889 -31.29 -45.73 44.32
C GLU A 889 -32.52 -46.01 45.17
N ILE A 890 -33.67 -45.47 44.76
CA ILE A 890 -34.93 -45.70 45.44
C ILE A 890 -35.47 -47.06 44.99
N GLU A 891 -35.56 -48.00 45.93
CA GLU A 891 -36.28 -49.24 45.71
C GLU A 891 -37.79 -48.95 45.70
N TYR A 892 -38.39 -49.00 44.52
CA TYR A 892 -39.84 -48.90 44.36
C TYR A 892 -40.47 -50.29 44.39
N THR A 893 -41.42 -50.47 45.28
CA THR A 893 -42.29 -51.65 45.35
C THR A 893 -43.75 -51.21 45.29
N VAL A 894 -44.67 -52.15 45.22
CA VAL A 894 -46.11 -51.84 45.22
C VAL A 894 -46.80 -52.55 46.37
N ALA A 895 -47.97 -52.06 46.78
CA ALA A 895 -48.87 -52.70 47.72
C ALA A 895 -50.30 -52.65 47.17
N GLU A 896 -51.02 -53.78 47.17
CA GLU A 896 -52.43 -53.81 46.77
C GLU A 896 -53.32 -53.54 47.99
N ASP A 897 -54.27 -52.61 47.85
CA ASP A 897 -55.32 -52.39 48.84
C ASP A 897 -56.21 -53.63 48.96
N ALA A 898 -56.66 -53.95 50.18
CA ALA A 898 -57.45 -55.15 50.42
C ALA A 898 -58.72 -55.17 49.54
N VAL A 899 -58.83 -56.19 48.70
CA VAL A 899 -60.05 -56.48 47.92
C VAL A 899 -60.86 -57.52 48.66
N GLU A 900 -62.11 -57.19 48.99
CA GLU A 900 -62.99 -58.07 49.76
C GLU A 900 -63.13 -59.46 49.11
N GLY A 901 -62.85 -60.51 49.88
CA GLY A 901 -62.88 -61.90 49.40
C GLY A 901 -61.59 -62.42 48.75
N TYR A 902 -60.54 -61.60 48.64
CA TYR A 902 -59.25 -62.00 48.04
C TYR A 902 -58.08 -61.81 49.01
N SER A 903 -57.07 -62.68 48.88
CA SER A 903 -55.73 -62.47 49.44
C SER A 903 -54.77 -62.03 48.33
N SER A 904 -53.92 -61.05 48.60
CA SER A 904 -52.96 -60.50 47.63
C SER A 904 -51.53 -61.06 47.82
N ALA A 905 -50.78 -61.13 46.73
CA ALA A 905 -49.35 -61.45 46.68
C ALA A 905 -48.72 -60.62 45.54
N ILE A 906 -47.47 -60.15 45.73
CA ILE A 906 -46.78 -59.18 44.87
C ILE A 906 -45.52 -59.81 44.31
#